data_AF-A0A261Y3M8-F1
#
_entry.id   AF-A0A261Y3M8-F1
#
_cell.length_a   1.000
_cell.length_b   1.000
_cell.length_c   1.000
_cell.angle_alpha   90.00
_cell.angle_beta   90.00
_cell.angle_gamma   90.00
#
_symmetry.space_group_name_H-M   'P 1'
#
loop_
_entity.id
_entity.type
_entity.pdbx_description
1 polymer ?
#
loop_
_entity_poly.entity_id
_entity_poly.type
_entity_poly.pdbx_seq_one_letter_code
_entity_poly.pdbx_strand_id
1 'polypeptide(L)'
;MSTVDKIKEIEAEMARTQKNKATSLHLGLLKAKLAKLRRELLTPQGSGGGGSGVGFDVAKTGVARVGFVGFPSVGKSTLMSKLTGTHSEVGAYEFTTLTTVPGVIQYKGAKIQMLDLPGIIEGAKDGKGRGRQVIAVARTCSLIFITLDVLKPLTDKGVIEREMEGFGIRLNKKPPNIIFRKKEKGGINMTNTVPLTHIDQDEVKAVLSEYRIHNADVSFKCDATIDELIDVIEGNRIYIPCIYVLNKIDQISIQELDLVYKIPYACPISAHHEWNFDELLDMMWQRLDLARIYTKPKGQLPDYEQPVVLKRDSATVEDFCNSIHKAILPQFRYALVWGSSVKHNPQKVGKEHVLQDEDVVQIVKNDVEKAEQDKAQREKEAAEQAALPYQWKQTLQDVDVSIPVPKGTRAKDLVVSIKRKALKVGLKAQEPIIDGELCKDVQVDDSTWTLEDQSTVLVHLEKVNQMTWWENVITTAPKIDTSKIQPENSNLSDLDTETRSMVEKMMPKVEAASSLFDEYEDPDTPNTMGPEQIQRFASDLGVDLDNIVLIVLAFYMNASTLGYFTREEWVDGFKRLGISNMNELKKKKASLEKEWKEPSLFREFYKFCFGYAKDKDQKNLRLEERHPVKVITRDQWQNFLEFCQTVSEDLSGHDESSASSEKKQYLLIAHDYTDEDALNRRLAVRQEHLAKAAEGKKDGLIISGGVMFDSHANQKMVGSSMIFYGTEEEVRERIYNDVYVKGKVWEKIDIIPYKLAPLP
;
A
#
# COMPACT_ATOMS: atom_id res chain seq x y z
N MET A 1 30.99 -44.69 14.09
CA MET A 1 31.53 -43.40 13.61
C MET A 1 30.37 -42.54 13.14
N SER A 2 30.14 -41.40 13.79
CA SER A 2 29.04 -40.49 13.44
C SER A 2 29.27 -39.82 12.08
N THR A 3 28.22 -39.24 11.47
CA THR A 3 28.37 -38.44 10.23
C THR A 3 29.37 -37.29 10.39
N VAL A 4 29.41 -36.68 11.59
CA VAL A 4 30.35 -35.61 11.92
C VAL A 4 31.79 -36.12 11.98
N ASP A 5 32.02 -37.31 12.54
CA ASP A 5 33.36 -37.91 12.58
C ASP A 5 33.88 -38.24 11.17
N LYS A 6 33.02 -38.75 10.29
CA LYS A 6 33.37 -39.01 8.88
C LYS A 6 33.75 -37.72 8.14
N ILE A 7 33.05 -36.62 8.41
CA ILE A 7 33.38 -35.31 7.86
C ILE A 7 34.77 -34.87 8.32
N LYS A 8 35.07 -34.97 9.62
CA LYS A 8 36.38 -34.61 10.18
C LYS A 8 37.51 -35.45 9.59
N GLU A 9 37.29 -36.75 9.41
CA GLU A 9 38.28 -37.66 8.81
C GLU A 9 38.61 -37.27 7.37
N ILE A 10 37.58 -37.00 6.55
CA ILE A 10 37.76 -36.55 5.16
C ILE A 10 38.45 -35.18 5.10
N GLU A 11 38.06 -34.24 5.97
CA GLU A 11 38.71 -32.92 6.04
C GLU A 11 40.20 -33.04 6.43
N ALA A 12 40.52 -33.89 7.40
CA ALA A 12 41.91 -34.17 7.79
C ALA A 12 42.70 -34.83 6.66
N GLU A 13 42.09 -35.77 5.93
CA GLU A 13 42.70 -36.42 4.77
C GLU A 13 42.96 -35.43 3.63
N MET A 14 41.99 -34.56 3.32
CA MET A 14 42.15 -33.51 2.32
C MET A 14 43.24 -32.52 2.72
N ALA A 15 43.32 -32.13 4.00
CA ALA A 15 44.31 -31.17 4.48
C ALA A 15 45.76 -31.67 4.37
N ARG A 16 46.00 -32.98 4.56
CA ARG A 16 47.33 -33.58 4.43
C ARG A 16 47.71 -33.98 3.00
N THR A 17 46.75 -33.96 2.07
CA THR A 17 46.95 -34.44 0.69
C THR A 17 47.26 -33.28 -0.24
N GLN A 18 48.45 -33.26 -0.83
CA GLN A 18 48.83 -32.24 -1.82
C GLN A 18 48.09 -32.46 -3.15
N LYS A 19 47.58 -31.40 -3.78
CA LYS A 19 46.95 -31.45 -5.10
C LYS A 19 48.02 -31.62 -6.20
N ASN A 20 48.00 -32.76 -6.90
CA ASN A 20 48.80 -33.05 -8.08
C ASN A 20 48.04 -34.02 -9.00
N LYS A 21 48.60 -34.36 -10.17
CA LYS A 21 47.93 -35.25 -11.16
C LYS A 21 47.58 -36.64 -10.63
N ALA A 22 48.33 -37.16 -9.64
CA ALA A 22 48.06 -38.49 -9.07
C ALA A 22 46.96 -38.44 -7.98
N THR A 23 46.79 -37.30 -7.33
CA THR A 23 45.84 -37.13 -6.20
C THR A 23 44.59 -36.36 -6.57
N SER A 24 44.55 -35.67 -7.73
CA SER A 24 43.45 -34.81 -8.17
C SER A 24 42.11 -35.55 -8.23
N LEU A 25 42.10 -36.74 -8.82
CA LEU A 25 40.93 -37.61 -8.88
C LEU A 25 40.43 -38.03 -7.50
N HIS A 26 41.35 -38.41 -6.60
CA HIS A 26 41.02 -38.78 -5.22
C HIS A 26 40.47 -37.59 -4.44
N LEU A 27 41.07 -36.41 -4.58
CA LEU A 27 40.59 -35.16 -3.98
C LEU A 27 39.18 -34.79 -4.50
N GLY A 28 38.90 -35.01 -5.79
CA GLY A 28 37.56 -34.85 -6.36
C GLY A 28 36.52 -35.78 -5.72
N LEU A 29 36.89 -37.05 -5.50
CA LEU A 29 36.04 -38.01 -4.79
C LEU A 29 35.81 -37.60 -3.33
N LEU A 30 36.85 -37.19 -2.62
CA LEU A 30 36.75 -36.73 -1.22
C LEU A 30 35.83 -35.51 -1.12
N LYS A 31 35.93 -34.54 -2.05
CA LYS A 31 35.04 -33.38 -2.13
C LYS A 31 33.58 -33.77 -2.35
N ALA A 32 33.30 -34.69 -3.28
CA ALA A 32 31.96 -35.18 -3.53
C ALA A 32 31.37 -35.92 -2.31
N LYS A 33 32.17 -36.76 -1.64
CA LYS A 33 31.77 -37.44 -0.39
C LYS A 33 31.49 -36.44 0.72
N LEU A 34 32.35 -35.44 0.90
CA LEU A 34 32.19 -34.39 1.90
C LEU A 34 30.88 -33.60 1.68
N ALA A 35 30.59 -33.22 0.43
CA ALA A 35 29.36 -32.53 0.08
C ALA A 35 28.10 -33.34 0.41
N LYS A 36 28.10 -34.65 0.10
CA LYS A 36 27.00 -35.57 0.45
C LYS A 36 26.79 -35.67 1.96
N LEU A 37 27.86 -35.84 2.74
CA LEU A 37 27.77 -35.92 4.21
C LEU A 37 27.27 -34.60 4.82
N ARG A 38 27.72 -33.45 4.30
CA ARG A 38 27.23 -32.13 4.72
C ARG A 38 25.74 -31.94 4.39
N ARG A 39 25.27 -32.41 3.22
CA ARG A 39 23.83 -32.43 2.90
C ARG A 39 23.04 -33.29 3.87
N GLU A 40 23.52 -34.47 4.25
CA GLU A 40 22.86 -35.34 5.22
C GLU A 40 22.64 -34.65 6.58
N LEU A 41 23.52 -33.74 6.98
CA LEU A 41 23.33 -32.91 8.18
C LEU A 41 22.23 -31.86 8.04
N LEU A 42 21.92 -31.43 6.82
CA LEU A 42 20.90 -30.42 6.52
C LEU A 42 19.52 -31.03 6.31
N THR A 43 19.44 -32.23 5.73
CA THR A 43 18.16 -32.94 5.55
C THR A 43 17.61 -33.44 6.89
N PRO A 44 16.37 -33.06 7.29
CA PRO A 44 15.77 -33.60 8.50
C PRO A 44 15.56 -35.12 8.36
N GLN A 45 16.03 -35.89 9.35
CA GLN A 45 15.80 -37.33 9.40
C GLN A 45 14.39 -37.61 9.94
N GLY A 46 13.49 -38.14 9.11
CA GLY A 46 12.21 -38.73 9.52
C GLY A 46 10.97 -37.97 9.04
N SER A 47 10.18 -38.65 8.21
CA SER A 47 8.96 -38.21 7.52
C SER A 47 7.68 -38.55 8.27
N GLY A 48 6.73 -37.61 8.33
CA GLY A 48 5.32 -37.81 8.66
C GLY A 48 4.55 -36.53 8.34
N GLY A 49 3.50 -36.61 7.53
CA GLY A 49 2.86 -35.45 6.89
C GLY A 49 2.38 -34.34 7.82
N GLY A 50 2.43 -33.11 7.30
CA GLY A 50 1.81 -31.91 7.89
C GLY A 50 2.71 -31.14 8.84
N GLY A 51 3.31 -30.05 8.33
CA GLY A 51 4.01 -29.05 9.13
C GLY A 51 5.52 -29.29 9.26
N SER A 52 6.30 -28.37 8.67
CA SER A 52 7.72 -28.20 8.99
C SER A 52 7.93 -28.11 10.51
N GLY A 53 9.03 -28.69 10.97
CA GLY A 53 9.36 -28.95 12.38
C GLY A 53 8.99 -27.88 13.40
N VAL A 54 8.60 -28.36 14.59
CA VAL A 54 8.27 -27.59 15.79
C VAL A 54 9.41 -26.63 16.17
N GLY A 55 9.12 -25.32 16.16
CA GLY A 55 9.61 -24.37 17.15
C GLY A 55 10.88 -23.56 16.85
N PHE A 56 11.09 -23.04 15.63
CA PHE A 56 12.15 -22.03 15.41
C PHE A 56 12.00 -21.13 14.17
N ASP A 57 10.96 -21.29 13.34
CA ASP A 57 10.79 -20.42 12.18
C ASP A 57 10.38 -19.02 12.66
N VAL A 58 11.35 -18.09 12.70
CA VAL A 58 11.08 -16.68 13.00
C VAL A 58 10.13 -16.21 11.91
N ALA A 59 8.88 -15.88 12.28
CA ALA A 59 7.85 -15.48 11.33
C ALA A 59 8.41 -14.40 10.38
N LYS A 60 8.21 -14.60 9.07
CA LYS A 60 8.68 -13.64 8.07
C LYS A 60 7.92 -12.34 8.28
N THR A 61 8.65 -11.29 8.66
CA THR A 61 8.11 -9.94 8.72
C THR A 61 8.79 -9.09 7.67
N GLY A 62 8.02 -8.27 6.96
CA GLY A 62 8.54 -7.45 5.88
C GLY A 62 8.95 -8.21 4.62
N VAL A 63 9.64 -7.50 3.73
CA VAL A 63 9.93 -7.96 2.36
C VAL A 63 11.28 -8.66 2.24
N ALA A 64 12.23 -8.31 3.11
CA ALA A 64 13.58 -8.83 3.14
C ALA A 64 14.03 -9.17 4.56
N ARG A 65 14.97 -10.11 4.66
CA ARG A 65 15.64 -10.51 5.90
C ARG A 65 17.14 -10.30 5.79
N VAL A 66 17.74 -9.65 6.78
CA VAL A 66 19.18 -9.40 6.86
C VAL A 66 19.73 -10.08 8.10
N GLY A 67 20.62 -11.05 7.91
CA GLY A 67 21.21 -11.83 8.99
C GLY A 67 22.56 -11.27 9.45
N PHE A 68 22.77 -11.10 10.76
CA PHE A 68 24.03 -10.66 11.34
C PHE A 68 24.85 -11.86 11.80
N VAL A 69 26.11 -11.90 11.38
CA VAL A 69 27.04 -12.99 11.68
C VAL A 69 28.37 -12.38 12.09
N GLY A 70 28.95 -12.87 13.18
CA GLY A 70 30.23 -12.39 13.67
C GLY A 70 30.55 -13.04 15.01
N PHE A 71 31.84 -13.08 15.36
CA PHE A 71 32.27 -13.57 16.67
C PHE A 71 31.74 -12.67 17.79
N PRO A 72 31.71 -13.17 19.04
CA PRO A 72 31.48 -12.30 20.20
C PRO A 72 32.44 -11.10 20.21
N SER A 73 31.99 -9.97 20.79
CA SER A 73 32.82 -8.78 21.03
C SER A 73 33.32 -8.01 19.78
N VAL A 74 32.84 -8.35 18.58
CA VAL A 74 33.07 -7.54 17.36
C VAL A 74 32.10 -6.35 17.22
N GLY A 75 31.13 -6.23 18.14
CA GLY A 75 30.13 -5.13 18.14
C GLY A 75 28.83 -5.41 17.38
N LYS A 76 28.55 -6.67 17.04
CA LYS A 76 27.32 -7.12 16.36
C LYS A 76 26.03 -6.65 17.07
N SER A 77 25.91 -6.89 18.37
CA SER A 77 24.70 -6.55 19.14
C SER A 77 24.52 -5.04 19.30
N THR A 78 25.62 -4.29 19.42
CA THR A 78 25.61 -2.83 19.43
C THR A 78 25.10 -2.27 18.10
N LEU A 79 25.64 -2.79 16.99
CA LEU A 79 25.22 -2.40 15.64
C LEU A 79 23.73 -2.69 15.42
N MET A 80 23.28 -3.90 15.74
CA MET A 80 21.87 -4.28 15.60
C MET A 80 20.96 -3.38 16.43
N SER A 81 21.28 -3.18 17.72
CA SER A 81 20.44 -2.37 18.62
C SER A 81 20.30 -0.92 18.15
N LYS A 82 21.39 -0.33 17.65
CA LYS A 82 21.37 1.04 17.14
C LYS A 82 20.65 1.17 15.81
N LEU A 83 20.80 0.20 14.91
CA LEU A 83 20.07 0.19 13.64
C LEU A 83 18.56 0.01 13.83
N THR A 84 18.13 -0.80 14.81
CA THR A 84 16.71 -1.15 15.00
C THR A 84 16.00 -0.30 16.03
N GLY A 85 16.72 0.50 16.83
CA GLY A 85 16.17 1.25 17.96
C GLY A 85 15.67 0.35 19.11
N THR A 86 15.90 -0.96 19.06
CA THR A 86 15.52 -1.91 20.09
C THR A 86 16.74 -2.30 20.91
N HIS A 87 16.72 -2.09 22.23
CA HIS A 87 17.79 -2.57 23.09
C HIS A 87 17.83 -4.10 23.08
N SER A 88 18.85 -4.68 22.46
CA SER A 88 19.19 -6.09 22.70
C SER A 88 19.67 -6.19 24.14
N GLU A 89 18.98 -6.95 25.00
CA GLU A 89 19.55 -7.31 26.30
C GLU A 89 20.89 -8.03 26.05
N VAL A 90 21.98 -7.40 26.47
CA VAL A 90 23.33 -7.94 26.30
C VAL A 90 23.52 -9.04 27.33
N GLY A 91 23.06 -10.24 26.99
CA GLY A 91 23.36 -11.45 27.74
C GLY A 91 24.82 -11.84 27.52
N ALA A 92 25.73 -11.37 28.38
CA ALA A 92 27.15 -11.68 28.35
C ALA A 92 27.47 -13.10 28.90
N TYR A 93 26.69 -14.11 28.53
CA TYR A 93 26.95 -15.51 28.90
C TYR A 93 26.83 -16.44 27.70
N GLU A 94 27.90 -17.21 27.46
CA GLU A 94 28.14 -18.06 26.30
C GLU A 94 27.11 -19.16 26.01
N PHE A 95 26.01 -19.31 26.75
CA PHE A 95 25.11 -20.46 26.57
C PHE A 95 23.60 -20.25 26.80
N THR A 96 23.07 -19.03 26.88
CA THR A 96 21.64 -18.84 27.21
C THR A 96 20.79 -18.20 26.10
N THR A 97 19.76 -18.96 25.71
CA THR A 97 18.55 -18.65 24.91
C THR A 97 18.74 -18.09 23.50
N LEU A 98 18.76 -19.04 22.55
CA LEU A 98 18.78 -18.89 21.08
C LEU A 98 17.54 -18.21 20.46
N THR A 99 16.63 -17.58 21.19
CA THR A 99 15.54 -16.80 20.57
C THR A 99 16.06 -15.44 20.16
N THR A 100 16.49 -15.33 18.91
CA THR A 100 16.91 -14.07 18.29
C THR A 100 15.73 -13.11 18.31
N VAL A 101 15.85 -11.97 18.98
CA VAL A 101 14.80 -10.93 18.91
C VAL A 101 14.96 -10.26 17.54
N PRO A 102 14.02 -10.47 16.59
CA PRO A 102 14.10 -9.82 15.30
C PRO A 102 13.84 -8.31 15.48
N GLY A 103 14.75 -7.48 15.02
CA GLY A 103 14.48 -6.05 14.83
C GLY A 103 13.84 -5.82 13.47
N VAL A 104 12.97 -4.83 13.32
CA VAL A 104 12.43 -4.43 12.02
C VAL A 104 12.73 -2.97 11.80
N ILE A 105 13.35 -2.65 10.67
CA ILE A 105 13.56 -1.27 10.23
C ILE A 105 12.65 -0.96 9.05
N GLN A 106 12.33 0.32 8.88
CA GLN A 106 11.70 0.84 7.67
C GLN A 106 12.73 1.68 6.92
N TYR A 107 13.09 1.25 5.71
CA TYR A 107 14.09 1.93 4.89
C TYR A 107 13.56 2.06 3.45
N LYS A 108 13.50 3.29 2.95
CA LYS A 108 12.95 3.64 1.62
C LYS A 108 11.55 3.02 1.36
N GLY A 109 10.69 3.04 2.38
CA GLY A 109 9.33 2.48 2.32
C GLY A 109 9.25 0.96 2.52
N ALA A 110 10.38 0.24 2.49
CA ALA A 110 10.41 -1.20 2.71
C ALA A 110 10.58 -1.55 4.19
N LYS A 111 9.81 -2.54 4.66
CA LYS A 111 10.03 -3.18 5.98
C LYS A 111 11.09 -4.27 5.84
N ILE A 112 12.22 -4.13 6.53
CA ILE A 112 13.35 -5.06 6.49
C ILE A 112 13.54 -5.67 7.88
N GLN A 113 13.52 -7.00 7.95
CA GLN A 113 13.71 -7.76 9.18
C GLN A 113 15.20 -8.02 9.42
N MET A 114 15.72 -7.57 10.55
CA MET A 114 17.08 -7.81 11.05
C MET A 114 17.08 -9.02 11.97
N LEU A 115 17.95 -9.99 11.68
CA LEU A 115 18.07 -11.25 12.42
C LEU A 115 19.48 -11.38 12.97
N ASP A 116 19.62 -11.51 14.28
CA ASP A 116 20.88 -11.96 14.85
C ASP A 116 21.06 -13.47 14.56
N LEU A 117 22.24 -13.94 14.16
CA LEU A 117 22.51 -15.38 13.93
C LEU A 117 23.56 -15.90 14.94
N PRO A 118 23.17 -16.11 16.22
CA PRO A 118 24.08 -16.64 17.23
C PRO A 118 24.41 -18.12 16.95
N GLY A 119 25.67 -18.53 17.13
CA GLY A 119 26.04 -19.96 17.14
C GLY A 119 26.41 -20.60 15.80
N ILE A 120 26.58 -19.85 14.71
CA ILE A 120 27.18 -20.38 13.47
C ILE A 120 28.66 -20.75 13.69
N ILE A 121 29.32 -20.09 14.64
CA ILE A 121 30.78 -20.04 14.72
C ILE A 121 31.35 -20.91 15.87
N GLU A 122 30.65 -21.01 17.00
CA GLU A 122 31.07 -21.78 18.18
C GLU A 122 29.98 -22.82 18.52
N GLY A 123 30.30 -24.12 18.37
CA GLY A 123 29.42 -25.22 18.80
C GLY A 123 28.56 -25.90 17.72
N ALA A 124 28.55 -25.43 16.47
CA ALA A 124 27.88 -26.16 15.36
C ALA A 124 28.51 -27.54 15.08
N LYS A 125 29.79 -27.72 15.46
CA LYS A 125 30.55 -28.98 15.33
C LYS A 125 30.19 -30.07 16.34
N ASP A 126 29.48 -29.74 17.43
CA ASP A 126 29.27 -30.68 18.54
C ASP A 126 28.05 -31.59 18.36
N GLY A 127 27.34 -31.52 17.23
CA GLY A 127 26.25 -32.45 16.90
C GLY A 127 25.03 -32.38 17.83
N LYS A 128 25.07 -31.56 18.90
CA LYS A 128 23.91 -31.20 19.71
C LYS A 128 22.99 -30.36 18.81
N GLY A 129 21.78 -30.86 18.56
CA GLY A 129 20.90 -30.49 17.41
C GLY A 129 20.46 -29.03 17.24
N ARG A 130 21.10 -28.06 17.91
CA ARG A 130 20.76 -26.63 17.91
C ARG A 130 21.50 -25.82 16.83
N GLY A 131 22.69 -26.23 16.39
CA GLY A 131 23.42 -25.55 15.29
C GLY A 131 22.68 -25.62 13.94
N ARG A 132 22.00 -26.74 13.67
CA ARG A 132 21.15 -26.94 12.47
C ARG A 132 20.06 -25.88 12.32
N GLN A 133 19.53 -25.37 13.42
CA GLN A 133 18.41 -24.42 13.43
C GLN A 133 18.86 -23.02 13.00
N VAL A 134 20.02 -22.56 13.49
CA VAL A 134 20.60 -21.25 13.12
C VAL A 134 20.92 -21.18 11.62
N ILE A 135 21.38 -22.30 11.07
CA ILE A 135 21.69 -22.45 9.65
C ILE A 135 20.43 -22.37 8.79
N ALA A 136 19.32 -22.98 9.24
CA ALA A 136 18.05 -22.87 8.55
C ALA A 136 17.60 -21.41 8.45
N VAL A 137 17.77 -20.62 9.52
CA VAL A 137 17.46 -19.18 9.52
C VAL A 137 18.39 -18.41 8.56
N ALA A 138 19.70 -18.68 8.61
CA ALA A 138 20.68 -18.05 7.70
C ALA A 138 20.35 -18.28 6.22
N ARG A 139 19.86 -19.49 5.88
CA ARG A 139 19.41 -19.86 4.53
C ARG A 139 18.15 -19.11 4.06
N THR A 140 17.37 -18.55 4.98
CA THR A 140 16.19 -17.72 4.64
C THR A 140 16.51 -16.23 4.52
N CYS A 141 17.73 -15.81 4.87
CA CYS A 141 18.16 -14.43 4.75
C CYS A 141 18.31 -14.04 3.28
N SER A 142 17.91 -12.82 2.95
CA SER A 142 18.11 -12.24 1.62
C SER A 142 19.46 -11.54 1.50
N LEU A 143 20.08 -11.18 2.63
CA LEU A 143 21.44 -10.63 2.71
C LEU A 143 22.06 -11.01 4.07
N ILE A 144 23.39 -11.14 4.12
CA ILE A 144 24.14 -11.38 5.36
C ILE A 144 25.12 -10.23 5.62
N PHE A 145 25.13 -9.72 6.85
CA PHE A 145 26.21 -8.88 7.37
C PHE A 145 27.21 -9.76 8.12
N ILE A 146 28.45 -9.83 7.64
CA ILE A 146 29.56 -10.42 8.39
C ILE A 146 30.27 -9.29 9.12
N THR A 147 30.02 -9.17 10.42
CA THR A 147 30.64 -8.16 11.29
C THR A 147 32.00 -8.67 11.75
N LEU A 148 33.04 -7.88 11.46
CA LEU A 148 34.43 -8.18 11.77
C LEU A 148 35.04 -7.01 12.53
N ASP A 149 36.05 -7.30 13.35
CA ASP A 149 36.94 -6.29 13.92
C ASP A 149 38.00 -5.91 12.88
N VAL A 150 38.10 -4.63 12.52
CA VAL A 150 39.01 -4.15 11.47
C VAL A 150 40.48 -4.41 11.79
N LEU A 151 40.84 -4.60 13.06
CA LEU A 151 42.22 -4.89 13.47
C LEU A 151 42.63 -6.36 13.30
N LYS A 152 41.65 -7.28 13.22
CA LYS A 152 41.89 -8.73 13.08
C LYS A 152 40.87 -9.44 12.17
N PRO A 153 40.57 -8.93 10.97
CA PRO A 153 39.42 -9.39 10.19
C PRO A 153 39.68 -10.73 9.48
N LEU A 154 40.93 -11.07 9.16
CA LEU A 154 41.26 -12.16 8.24
C LEU A 154 40.97 -13.56 8.81
N THR A 155 41.37 -13.81 10.06
CA THR A 155 41.13 -15.10 10.72
C THR A 155 39.65 -15.36 10.86
N ASP A 156 38.92 -14.36 11.38
CA ASP A 156 37.49 -14.46 11.65
C ASP A 156 36.69 -14.62 10.36
N LYS A 157 37.03 -13.83 9.33
CA LYS A 157 36.45 -13.95 7.99
C LYS A 157 36.59 -15.37 7.44
N GLY A 158 37.81 -15.92 7.46
CA GLY A 158 38.08 -17.25 6.90
C GLY A 158 37.35 -18.38 7.62
N VAL A 159 37.13 -18.25 8.93
CA VAL A 159 36.32 -19.22 9.70
C VAL A 159 34.85 -19.10 9.32
N ILE A 160 34.29 -17.89 9.32
CA ILE A 160 32.87 -17.65 9.02
C ILE A 160 32.53 -18.11 7.60
N GLU A 161 33.34 -17.76 6.60
CA GLU A 161 33.12 -18.16 5.21
C GLU A 161 33.13 -19.68 5.06
N ARG A 162 34.09 -20.37 5.70
CA ARG A 162 34.20 -21.83 5.63
C ARG A 162 32.98 -22.54 6.23
N GLU A 163 32.49 -22.05 7.38
CA GLU A 163 31.29 -22.62 8.01
C GLU A 163 30.06 -22.37 7.14
N MET A 164 29.86 -21.14 6.65
CA MET A 164 28.76 -20.79 5.73
C MET A 164 28.76 -21.65 4.46
N GLU A 165 29.93 -21.81 3.83
CA GLU A 165 30.09 -22.65 2.64
C GLU A 165 29.84 -24.13 2.95
N GLY A 166 30.23 -24.58 4.15
CA GLY A 166 29.92 -25.91 4.66
C GLY A 166 28.43 -26.21 4.73
N PHE A 167 27.60 -25.20 4.96
CA PHE A 167 26.15 -25.32 5.03
C PHE A 167 25.42 -24.99 3.71
N GLY A 168 26.18 -24.89 2.62
CA GLY A 168 25.64 -24.70 1.28
C GLY A 168 25.17 -23.27 0.99
N ILE A 169 25.64 -22.29 1.79
CA ILE A 169 25.50 -20.87 1.48
C ILE A 169 26.71 -20.43 0.65
N ARG A 170 26.48 -19.64 -0.40
CA ARG A 170 27.51 -19.09 -1.28
C ARG A 170 27.46 -17.57 -1.22
N LEU A 171 28.39 -16.99 -0.49
CA LEU A 171 28.45 -15.56 -0.24
C LEU A 171 29.01 -14.83 -1.47
N ASN A 172 28.32 -13.80 -1.95
CA ASN A 172 28.79 -12.94 -3.05
C ASN A 172 29.13 -13.66 -4.36
N LYS A 173 28.59 -14.86 -4.57
CA LYS A 173 28.76 -15.68 -5.79
C LYS A 173 27.46 -15.74 -6.57
N LYS A 174 27.56 -15.95 -7.89
CA LYS A 174 26.41 -16.26 -8.75
C LYS A 174 26.36 -17.77 -9.02
N PRO A 175 25.19 -18.35 -9.29
CA PRO A 175 25.10 -19.74 -9.75
C PRO A 175 26.01 -19.97 -10.97
N PRO A 176 26.86 -21.02 -10.96
CA PRO A 176 27.77 -21.29 -12.06
C PRO A 176 26.99 -21.71 -13.30
N ASN A 177 27.43 -21.26 -14.47
CA ASN A 177 26.73 -21.50 -15.74
C ASN A 177 27.10 -22.87 -16.32
N ILE A 178 26.60 -23.91 -15.65
CA ILE A 178 26.80 -25.32 -16.03
C ILE A 178 25.43 -25.94 -16.26
N ILE A 179 25.21 -26.46 -17.47
CA ILE A 179 23.99 -27.20 -17.79
C ILE A 179 24.24 -28.66 -17.48
N PHE A 180 23.52 -29.18 -16.48
CA PHE A 180 23.56 -30.58 -16.09
C PHE A 180 22.23 -31.26 -16.41
N ARG A 181 22.24 -32.33 -17.21
CA ARG A 181 21.05 -33.14 -17.53
C ARG A 181 21.34 -34.61 -17.33
N LYS A 182 20.60 -35.27 -16.44
CA LYS A 182 20.70 -36.72 -16.24
C LYS A 182 20.02 -37.45 -17.42
N LYS A 183 20.66 -38.52 -17.91
CA LYS A 183 20.13 -39.38 -18.98
C LYS A 183 19.86 -40.78 -18.47
N GLU A 184 19.09 -41.55 -19.23
CA GLU A 184 18.87 -42.98 -18.95
C GLU A 184 20.04 -43.85 -19.43
N LYS A 185 20.61 -43.54 -20.60
CA LYS A 185 21.67 -44.31 -21.27
C LYS A 185 22.65 -43.37 -22.00
N GLY A 186 23.76 -43.92 -22.49
CA GLY A 186 24.71 -43.20 -23.34
C GLY A 186 25.88 -42.52 -22.63
N GLY A 187 26.22 -42.93 -21.40
CA GLY A 187 27.39 -42.46 -20.67
C GLY A 187 27.37 -40.98 -20.30
N ILE A 188 28.52 -40.49 -19.83
CA ILE A 188 28.74 -39.08 -19.49
C ILE A 188 29.28 -38.36 -20.73
N ASN A 189 28.48 -37.45 -21.29
CA ASN A 189 28.91 -36.54 -22.35
C ASN A 189 29.30 -35.21 -21.73
N MET A 190 30.45 -34.69 -22.12
CA MET A 190 30.96 -33.41 -21.64
C MET A 190 31.18 -32.47 -22.82
N THR A 191 30.63 -31.27 -22.72
CA THR A 191 30.80 -30.21 -23.73
C THR A 191 31.29 -28.95 -23.03
N ASN A 192 32.28 -28.26 -23.57
CA ASN A 192 32.78 -27.01 -23.01
C ASN A 192 32.76 -25.90 -24.07
N THR A 193 32.22 -24.75 -23.69
CA THR A 193 32.19 -23.54 -24.52
C THR A 193 33.48 -22.73 -24.35
N VAL A 194 34.09 -22.83 -23.17
CA VAL A 194 35.36 -22.18 -22.80
C VAL A 194 36.40 -23.24 -22.41
N PRO A 195 37.71 -22.94 -22.53
CA PRO A 195 38.75 -23.81 -21.97
C PRO A 195 38.56 -24.00 -20.47
N LEU A 196 38.68 -25.25 -19.99
CA LEU A 196 38.60 -25.59 -18.57
C LEU A 196 40.02 -25.70 -18.03
N THR A 197 40.39 -24.83 -17.09
CA THR A 197 41.74 -24.81 -16.50
C THR A 197 41.77 -25.43 -15.10
N HIS A 198 40.61 -25.51 -14.44
CA HIS A 198 40.50 -25.94 -13.05
C HIS A 198 39.94 -27.35 -12.85
N ILE A 199 39.37 -27.95 -13.90
CA ILE A 199 38.72 -29.26 -13.87
C ILE A 199 39.01 -30.06 -15.14
N ASP A 200 39.26 -31.35 -14.99
CA ASP A 200 39.43 -32.28 -16.12
C ASP A 200 38.26 -33.29 -16.26
N GLN A 201 38.24 -34.00 -17.39
CA GLN A 201 37.16 -34.96 -17.69
C GLN A 201 37.12 -36.14 -16.70
N ASP A 202 38.26 -36.54 -16.14
CA ASP A 202 38.34 -37.69 -15.24
C ASP A 202 37.87 -37.32 -13.83
N GLU A 203 38.18 -36.11 -13.36
CA GLU A 203 37.63 -35.50 -12.15
C GLU A 203 36.10 -35.37 -12.25
N VAL A 204 35.55 -34.90 -13.38
CA VAL A 204 34.09 -34.84 -13.61
C VAL A 204 33.45 -36.21 -13.50
N LYS A 205 34.03 -37.23 -14.17
CA LYS A 205 33.53 -38.61 -14.10
C LYS A 205 33.60 -39.17 -12.68
N ALA A 206 34.68 -38.89 -11.95
CA ALA A 206 34.86 -39.35 -10.58
C ALA A 206 33.78 -38.77 -9.65
N VAL A 207 33.52 -37.46 -9.73
CA VAL A 207 32.45 -36.80 -8.99
C VAL A 207 31.09 -37.42 -9.34
N LEU A 208 30.74 -37.54 -10.61
CA LEU A 208 29.45 -38.10 -11.03
C LEU A 208 29.28 -39.56 -10.60
N SER A 209 30.34 -40.36 -10.65
CA SER A 209 30.35 -41.74 -10.17
C SER A 209 30.08 -41.82 -8.67
N GLU A 210 30.65 -40.93 -7.85
CA GLU A 210 30.36 -40.86 -6.41
C GLU A 210 28.89 -40.50 -6.13
N TYR A 211 28.27 -39.71 -7.00
CA TYR A 211 26.82 -39.44 -6.98
C TYR A 211 25.96 -40.56 -7.61
N ARG A 212 26.56 -41.68 -8.04
CA ARG A 212 25.89 -42.80 -8.74
C ARG A 212 25.19 -42.35 -10.03
N ILE A 213 25.79 -41.39 -10.73
CA ILE A 213 25.31 -40.87 -12.01
C ILE A 213 26.24 -41.40 -13.11
N HIS A 214 25.76 -42.41 -13.84
CA HIS A 214 26.53 -43.03 -14.92
C HIS A 214 26.19 -42.50 -16.32
N ASN A 215 25.04 -41.83 -16.47
CA ASN A 215 24.57 -41.30 -17.73
C ASN A 215 24.11 -39.84 -17.54
N ALA A 216 24.80 -38.88 -18.16
CA ALA A 216 24.49 -37.45 -18.06
C ALA A 216 25.10 -36.65 -19.22
N ASP A 217 24.51 -35.49 -19.52
CA ASP A 217 25.13 -34.44 -20.32
C ASP A 217 25.54 -33.30 -19.39
N VAL A 218 26.82 -32.90 -19.46
CA VAL A 218 27.37 -31.78 -18.71
C VAL A 218 27.95 -30.77 -19.68
N SER A 219 27.35 -29.58 -19.76
CA SER A 219 27.83 -28.50 -20.61
C SER A 219 28.35 -27.33 -19.77
N PHE A 220 29.64 -27.05 -19.89
CA PHE A 220 30.31 -25.95 -19.23
C PHE A 220 30.30 -24.70 -20.10
N LYS A 221 29.70 -23.61 -19.58
CA LYS A 221 29.74 -22.27 -20.21
C LYS A 221 30.62 -21.29 -19.44
N CYS A 222 31.36 -21.78 -18.44
CA CYS A 222 32.34 -21.04 -17.65
C CYS A 222 33.54 -21.95 -17.30
N ASP A 223 34.68 -21.36 -16.94
CA ASP A 223 35.86 -22.09 -16.47
C ASP A 223 35.63 -22.54 -15.02
N ALA A 224 34.90 -23.64 -14.88
CA ALA A 224 34.36 -24.10 -13.61
C ALA A 224 35.36 -24.92 -12.78
N THR A 225 35.19 -24.86 -11.47
CA THR A 225 35.88 -25.72 -10.50
C THR A 225 35.06 -26.96 -10.15
N ILE A 226 35.70 -27.94 -9.51
CA ILE A 226 35.02 -29.13 -8.96
C ILE A 226 33.91 -28.74 -7.98
N ASP A 227 34.13 -27.72 -7.15
CA ASP A 227 33.16 -27.32 -6.13
C ASP A 227 31.89 -26.71 -6.77
N GLU A 228 32.04 -25.95 -7.86
CA GLU A 228 30.92 -25.40 -8.64
C GLU A 228 30.13 -26.49 -9.38
N LEU A 229 30.81 -27.52 -9.90
CA LEU A 229 30.13 -28.69 -10.45
C LEU A 229 29.32 -29.41 -9.37
N ILE A 230 29.90 -29.63 -8.19
CA ILE A 230 29.23 -30.23 -7.04
C ILE A 230 28.00 -29.39 -6.63
N ASP A 231 28.13 -28.06 -6.63
CA ASP A 231 27.03 -27.16 -6.30
C ASP A 231 25.84 -27.30 -7.24
N VAL A 232 26.08 -27.52 -8.54
CA VAL A 232 25.05 -27.75 -9.56
C VAL A 232 24.42 -29.13 -9.41
N ILE A 233 25.21 -30.15 -9.13
CA ILE A 233 24.72 -31.52 -8.91
C ILE A 233 23.85 -31.59 -7.65
N GLU A 234 24.24 -30.88 -6.60
CA GLU A 234 23.52 -30.85 -5.33
C GLU A 234 22.20 -30.07 -5.41
N GLY A 235 22.15 -28.99 -6.21
CA GLY A 235 20.93 -28.24 -6.52
C GLY A 235 20.26 -27.52 -5.34
N ASN A 236 20.78 -27.68 -4.12
CA ASN A 236 20.22 -27.12 -2.87
C ASN A 236 21.08 -25.98 -2.29
N ARG A 237 21.97 -25.39 -3.09
CA ARG A 237 22.83 -24.27 -2.70
C ARG A 237 22.05 -22.96 -2.78
N ILE A 238 22.33 -22.07 -1.84
CA ILE A 238 21.73 -20.73 -1.79
C ILE A 238 22.83 -19.70 -1.98
N TYR A 239 22.61 -18.79 -2.92
CA TYR A 239 23.54 -17.71 -3.26
C TYR A 239 23.03 -16.44 -2.62
N ILE A 240 23.78 -15.89 -1.67
CA ILE A 240 23.32 -14.77 -0.83
C ILE A 240 24.34 -13.63 -0.92
N PRO A 241 23.90 -12.38 -1.20
CA PRO A 241 24.77 -11.23 -1.08
C PRO A 241 25.21 -11.03 0.38
N CYS A 242 26.47 -10.65 0.55
CA CYS A 242 27.10 -10.45 1.84
C CYS A 242 27.85 -9.12 1.85
N ILE A 243 27.72 -8.39 2.95
CA ILE A 243 28.49 -7.18 3.24
C ILE A 243 29.42 -7.48 4.41
N TYR A 244 30.72 -7.21 4.24
CA TYR A 244 31.70 -7.31 5.32
C TYR A 244 31.68 -5.99 6.09
N VAL A 245 31.06 -6.01 7.26
CA VAL A 245 30.96 -4.86 8.13
C VAL A 245 32.23 -4.79 8.98
N LEU A 246 33.16 -3.92 8.61
CA LEU A 246 34.45 -3.78 9.27
C LEU A 246 34.32 -2.74 10.38
N ASN A 247 34.06 -3.21 11.59
CA ASN A 247 33.77 -2.37 12.74
C ASN A 247 35.05 -1.93 13.48
N LYS A 248 34.91 -0.92 14.34
CA LYS A 248 35.96 -0.31 15.17
C LYS A 248 36.96 0.54 14.39
N ILE A 249 36.49 1.25 13.36
CA ILE A 249 37.35 2.16 12.59
C ILE A 249 37.81 3.38 13.40
N ASP A 250 37.24 3.63 14.57
CA ASP A 250 37.76 4.57 15.56
C ASP A 250 39.19 4.25 16.04
N GLN A 251 39.69 3.04 15.73
CA GLN A 251 41.03 2.57 16.11
C GLN A 251 42.04 2.58 14.97
N ILE A 252 41.66 3.05 13.77
CA ILE A 252 42.55 3.14 12.61
C ILE A 252 42.66 4.59 12.13
N SER A 253 43.73 4.89 11.39
CA SER A 253 43.94 6.19 10.76
C SER A 253 43.07 6.38 9.51
N ILE A 254 42.89 7.63 9.09
CA ILE A 254 42.16 7.99 7.86
C ILE A 254 42.83 7.35 6.63
N GLN A 255 44.16 7.29 6.60
CA GLN A 255 44.90 6.65 5.50
C GLN A 255 44.67 5.15 5.42
N GLU A 256 44.52 4.48 6.58
CA GLU A 256 44.15 3.06 6.63
C GLU A 256 42.69 2.86 6.21
N LEU A 257 41.79 3.76 6.59
CA LEU A 257 40.39 3.76 6.16
C LEU A 257 40.26 3.80 4.62
N ASP A 258 41.05 4.64 3.94
CA ASP A 258 41.08 4.69 2.46
C ASP A 258 41.49 3.35 1.82
N LEU A 259 42.35 2.58 2.49
CA LEU A 259 42.72 1.23 2.03
C LEU A 259 41.58 0.24 2.25
N VAL A 260 40.84 0.38 3.35
CA VAL A 260 39.69 -0.47 3.66
C VAL A 260 38.59 -0.34 2.60
N TYR A 261 38.33 0.87 2.10
CA TYR A 261 37.37 1.11 1.00
C TYR A 261 37.72 0.41 -0.32
N LYS A 262 38.98 0.01 -0.52
CA LYS A 262 39.39 -0.76 -1.71
C LYS A 262 38.98 -2.23 -1.61
N ILE A 263 38.58 -2.70 -0.43
CA ILE A 263 38.17 -4.09 -0.21
C ILE A 263 36.75 -4.28 -0.77
N PRO A 264 36.54 -5.21 -1.72
CA PRO A 264 35.23 -5.45 -2.28
C PRO A 264 34.21 -5.86 -1.22
N TYR A 265 33.01 -5.29 -1.31
CA TYR A 265 31.88 -5.60 -0.43
C TYR A 265 32.10 -5.26 1.04
N ALA A 266 33.14 -4.48 1.37
CA ALA A 266 33.39 -4.02 2.71
C ALA A 266 32.72 -2.67 2.99
N CYS A 267 32.18 -2.52 4.19
CA CYS A 267 31.69 -1.26 4.73
C CYS A 267 32.40 -0.99 6.06
N PRO A 268 33.35 -0.04 6.11
CA PRO A 268 33.97 0.37 7.36
C PRO A 268 32.96 1.14 8.23
N ILE A 269 32.82 0.79 9.51
CA ILE A 269 31.91 1.47 10.44
C ILE A 269 32.53 1.63 11.84
N SER A 270 31.98 2.54 12.64
CA SER A 270 32.13 2.49 14.09
C SER A 270 30.76 2.35 14.73
N ALA A 271 30.42 1.15 15.22
CA ALA A 271 29.14 0.93 15.91
C ALA A 271 29.02 1.78 17.19
N HIS A 272 30.15 2.08 17.85
CA HIS A 272 30.14 2.92 19.04
C HIS A 272 29.80 4.38 18.72
N HIS A 273 30.36 4.91 17.62
CA HIS A 273 30.16 6.30 17.21
C HIS A 273 29.11 6.52 16.11
N GLU A 274 28.49 5.46 15.61
CA GLU A 274 27.49 5.47 14.51
C GLU A 274 28.03 5.99 13.18
N TRP A 275 29.34 5.90 12.97
CA TRP A 275 29.96 6.29 11.71
C TRP A 275 29.60 5.31 10.60
N ASN A 276 29.27 5.85 9.42
CA ASN A 276 28.96 5.14 8.17
C ASN A 276 27.75 4.19 8.24
N PHE A 277 26.79 4.46 9.14
CA PHE A 277 25.54 3.70 9.19
C PHE A 277 24.64 3.97 7.99
N ASP A 278 24.63 5.21 7.52
CA ASP A 278 24.00 5.63 6.27
C ASP A 278 24.55 4.85 5.07
N GLU A 279 25.87 4.79 4.92
CA GLU A 279 26.54 4.02 3.87
C GLU A 279 26.22 2.52 3.96
N LEU A 280 26.24 1.95 5.17
CA LEU A 280 25.88 0.55 5.39
C LEU A 280 24.44 0.25 4.96
N LEU A 281 23.50 1.13 5.30
CA LEU A 281 22.09 0.98 4.94
C LEU A 281 21.86 1.16 3.42
N ASP A 282 22.54 2.11 2.79
CA ASP A 282 22.49 2.29 1.34
C ASP A 282 23.09 1.10 0.59
N MET A 283 24.24 0.60 1.04
CA MET A 283 24.88 -0.60 0.49
C MET A 283 23.97 -1.82 0.67
N MET A 284 23.34 -1.98 1.83
CA MET A 284 22.35 -3.02 2.08
C MET A 284 21.17 -2.93 1.11
N TRP A 285 20.61 -1.72 0.91
CA TRP A 285 19.50 -1.50 -0.02
C TRP A 285 19.85 -1.90 -1.46
N GLN A 286 20.99 -1.43 -1.96
CA GLN A 286 21.47 -1.77 -3.30
C GLN A 286 21.67 -3.28 -3.49
N ARG A 287 22.11 -3.97 -2.43
CA ARG A 287 22.44 -5.40 -2.47
C ARG A 287 21.24 -6.32 -2.23
N LEU A 288 20.19 -5.82 -1.60
CA LEU A 288 18.91 -6.53 -1.48
C LEU A 288 18.17 -6.59 -2.82
N ASP A 289 18.50 -5.72 -3.78
CA ASP A 289 17.95 -5.68 -5.14
C ASP A 289 16.41 -5.75 -5.13
N LEU A 290 15.81 -4.77 -4.47
CA LEU A 290 14.37 -4.63 -4.31
C LEU A 290 13.81 -3.60 -5.29
N ALA A 291 12.57 -3.80 -5.70
CA ALA A 291 11.81 -2.87 -6.53
C ALA A 291 10.59 -2.37 -5.78
N ARG A 292 10.47 -1.06 -5.61
CA ARG A 292 9.33 -0.33 -5.05
C ARG A 292 8.33 -0.07 -6.16
N ILE A 293 7.12 -0.59 -6.03
CA ILE A 293 6.05 -0.39 -7.00
C ILE A 293 4.96 0.46 -6.35
N TYR A 294 4.61 1.57 -6.97
CA TYR A 294 3.63 2.52 -6.46
C TYR A 294 2.24 2.21 -7.01
N THR A 295 1.26 2.13 -6.13
CA THR A 295 -0.13 1.84 -6.54
C THR A 295 -0.81 3.11 -7.00
N LYS A 296 -1.58 3.03 -8.08
CA LYS A 296 -2.39 4.15 -8.58
C LYS A 296 -3.84 3.69 -8.81
N PRO A 297 -4.79 4.09 -7.95
CA PRO A 297 -6.21 3.85 -8.19
C PRO A 297 -6.73 4.65 -9.40
N LYS A 298 -7.79 4.14 -10.04
CA LYS A 298 -8.43 4.84 -11.16
C LYS A 298 -9.02 6.17 -10.68
N GLY A 299 -8.66 7.26 -11.36
CA GLY A 299 -9.13 8.61 -11.02
C GLY A 299 -8.44 9.25 -9.81
N GLN A 300 -7.41 8.59 -9.25
CA GLN A 300 -6.60 9.12 -8.15
C GLN A 300 -5.13 9.24 -8.55
N LEU A 301 -4.39 10.04 -7.80
CA LEU A 301 -2.93 10.12 -7.90
C LEU A 301 -2.28 8.85 -7.34
N PRO A 302 -1.04 8.52 -7.78
CA PRO A 302 -0.28 7.42 -7.19
C PRO A 302 0.03 7.68 -5.71
N ASP A 303 -0.05 6.62 -4.91
CA ASP A 303 0.44 6.63 -3.53
C ASP A 303 1.95 6.37 -3.53
N TYR A 304 2.73 7.43 -3.23
CA TYR A 304 4.19 7.37 -3.10
C TYR A 304 4.67 7.12 -1.67
N GLU A 305 3.78 7.14 -0.67
CA GLU A 305 4.13 6.95 0.73
C GLU A 305 4.27 5.46 1.07
N GLN A 306 3.44 4.60 0.47
CA GLN A 306 3.42 3.15 0.76
C GLN A 306 3.66 2.31 -0.50
N PRO A 307 4.92 2.18 -0.97
CA PRO A 307 5.23 1.31 -2.08
C PRO A 307 5.04 -0.17 -1.71
N VAL A 308 4.57 -0.94 -2.67
CA VAL A 308 4.62 -2.39 -2.64
C VAL A 308 6.02 -2.81 -3.06
N VAL A 309 6.79 -3.39 -2.14
CA VAL A 309 8.19 -3.74 -2.40
C VAL A 309 8.34 -5.22 -2.76
N LEU A 310 8.88 -5.48 -3.94
CA LEU A 310 9.09 -6.80 -4.52
C LEU A 310 10.59 -7.09 -4.66
N LYS A 311 10.96 -8.37 -4.76
CA LYS A 311 12.32 -8.74 -5.15
C LYS A 311 12.47 -8.64 -6.66
N ARG A 312 13.63 -8.18 -7.16
CA ARG A 312 13.89 -7.99 -8.60
C ARG A 312 13.67 -9.25 -9.45
N ASP A 313 13.98 -10.42 -8.90
CA ASP A 313 13.80 -11.72 -9.55
C ASP A 313 12.35 -12.24 -9.55
N SER A 314 11.47 -11.62 -8.76
CA SER A 314 10.04 -11.92 -8.66
C SER A 314 9.22 -10.62 -8.61
N ALA A 315 9.44 -9.75 -9.60
CA ALA A 315 8.80 -8.44 -9.72
C ALA A 315 7.84 -8.37 -10.92
N THR A 316 7.09 -9.44 -11.20
CA THR A 316 6.07 -9.39 -12.26
C THR A 316 4.80 -8.67 -11.79
N VAL A 317 3.93 -8.27 -12.73
CA VAL A 317 2.59 -7.75 -12.40
C VAL A 317 1.76 -8.81 -11.65
N GLU A 318 1.98 -10.09 -11.91
CA GLU A 318 1.39 -11.20 -11.15
C GLU A 318 1.86 -11.19 -9.69
N ASP A 319 3.18 -11.08 -9.46
CA ASP A 319 3.76 -10.99 -8.12
C ASP A 319 3.24 -9.76 -7.38
N PHE A 320 3.14 -8.63 -8.07
CA PHE A 320 2.55 -7.40 -7.55
C PHE A 320 1.10 -7.61 -7.11
N CYS A 321 0.23 -8.19 -7.96
CA CYS A 321 -1.16 -8.49 -7.60
C CYS A 321 -1.25 -9.40 -6.38
N ASN A 322 -0.44 -10.47 -6.35
CA ASN A 322 -0.41 -11.44 -5.26
C ASN A 322 0.10 -10.85 -3.95
N SER A 323 1.03 -9.89 -4.02
CA SER A 323 1.56 -9.20 -2.84
C SER A 323 0.57 -8.25 -2.19
N ILE A 324 -0.35 -7.66 -2.98
CA ILE A 324 -1.45 -6.83 -2.47
C ILE A 324 -2.54 -7.74 -1.88
N HIS A 325 -3.13 -8.62 -2.69
CA HIS A 325 -4.16 -9.55 -2.25
C HIS A 325 -4.42 -10.66 -3.27
N LYS A 326 -4.48 -11.93 -2.83
CA LYS A 326 -4.68 -13.11 -3.70
C LYS A 326 -5.94 -13.07 -4.58
N ALA A 327 -6.98 -12.35 -4.15
CA ALA A 327 -8.23 -12.22 -4.90
C ALA A 327 -8.17 -11.23 -6.09
N ILE A 328 -7.08 -10.48 -6.24
CA ILE A 328 -6.93 -9.52 -7.34
C ILE A 328 -6.64 -10.21 -8.66
N LEU A 329 -5.75 -11.22 -8.65
CA LEU A 329 -5.30 -11.90 -9.86
C LEU A 329 -6.44 -12.59 -10.63
N PRO A 330 -7.41 -13.28 -9.99
CA PRO A 330 -8.56 -13.86 -10.71
C PRO A 330 -9.43 -12.82 -11.44
N GLN A 331 -9.49 -11.59 -10.94
CA GLN A 331 -10.24 -10.49 -11.54
C GLN A 331 -9.40 -9.68 -12.52
N PHE A 332 -8.11 -9.98 -12.68
CA PHE A 332 -7.17 -9.19 -13.47
C PHE A 332 -7.52 -9.22 -14.96
N ARG A 333 -7.61 -8.04 -15.58
CA ARG A 333 -7.76 -7.89 -17.04
C ARG A 333 -6.45 -7.45 -17.70
N TYR A 334 -5.86 -6.38 -17.17
CA TYR A 334 -4.56 -5.84 -17.55
C TYR A 334 -4.10 -4.83 -16.50
N ALA A 335 -2.85 -4.41 -16.57
CA ALA A 335 -2.33 -3.27 -15.81
C ALA A 335 -1.96 -2.12 -16.75
N LEU A 336 -2.15 -0.88 -16.30
CA LEU A 336 -1.50 0.29 -16.87
C LEU A 336 -0.28 0.59 -16.03
N VAL A 337 0.88 0.72 -16.68
CA VAL A 337 2.16 0.97 -16.02
C VAL A 337 2.76 2.26 -16.56
N TRP A 338 3.29 3.08 -15.66
CA TRP A 338 4.14 4.23 -15.96
C TRP A 338 5.51 3.96 -15.34
N GLY A 339 6.58 4.17 -16.08
CA GLY A 339 7.93 4.03 -15.55
C GLY A 339 8.91 3.41 -16.53
N SER A 340 10.03 2.94 -15.99
CA SER A 340 11.17 2.49 -16.79
C SER A 340 11.00 1.08 -17.36
N SER A 341 10.03 0.30 -16.85
CA SER A 341 9.72 -1.03 -17.42
C SER A 341 8.97 -0.98 -18.76
N VAL A 342 8.39 0.17 -19.11
CA VAL A 342 7.57 0.35 -20.32
C VAL A 342 8.21 1.34 -21.28
N LYS A 343 7.85 1.23 -22.56
CA LYS A 343 8.38 2.15 -23.61
C LYS A 343 7.54 3.42 -23.76
N HIS A 344 6.26 3.34 -23.40
CA HIS A 344 5.31 4.45 -23.50
C HIS A 344 4.62 4.64 -22.16
N ASN A 345 4.38 5.90 -21.77
CA ASN A 345 3.77 6.23 -20.48
C ASN A 345 2.34 6.78 -20.67
N PRO A 346 1.29 6.11 -20.15
CA PRO A 346 1.27 4.72 -19.69
C PRO A 346 1.27 3.70 -20.83
N GLN A 347 1.67 2.46 -20.52
CA GLN A 347 1.51 1.31 -21.40
C GLN A 347 0.65 0.24 -20.74
N LYS A 348 -0.22 -0.38 -21.55
CA LYS A 348 -1.01 -1.54 -21.15
C LYS A 348 -0.15 -2.80 -21.19
N VAL A 349 -0.10 -3.54 -20.08
CA VAL A 349 0.72 -4.74 -19.92
C VAL A 349 -0.09 -5.92 -19.34
N GLY A 350 0.39 -7.13 -19.60
CA GLY A 350 -0.16 -8.37 -19.04
C GLY A 350 0.48 -8.75 -17.69
N LYS A 351 0.03 -9.85 -17.11
CA LYS A 351 0.49 -10.34 -15.80
C LYS A 351 1.97 -10.76 -15.75
N GLU A 352 2.50 -11.21 -16.88
CA GLU A 352 3.90 -11.66 -17.03
C GLU A 352 4.90 -10.50 -17.18
N HIS A 353 4.42 -9.26 -17.25
CA HIS A 353 5.28 -8.08 -17.42
C HIS A 353 6.15 -7.88 -16.18
N VAL A 354 7.46 -7.74 -16.39
CA VAL A 354 8.44 -7.51 -15.33
C VAL A 354 8.51 -6.02 -15.02
N LEU A 355 8.14 -5.66 -13.81
CA LEU A 355 8.16 -4.29 -13.30
C LEU A 355 9.59 -3.88 -12.90
N GLN A 356 9.84 -2.58 -12.90
CA GLN A 356 11.08 -1.98 -12.42
C GLN A 356 10.87 -1.13 -11.17
N ASP A 357 11.96 -0.81 -10.46
CA ASP A 357 11.89 0.05 -9.27
C ASP A 357 11.30 1.41 -9.66
N GLU A 358 10.42 1.90 -8.79
CA GLU A 358 9.64 3.14 -8.92
C GLU A 358 8.57 3.15 -10.04
N ASP A 359 8.26 2.00 -10.64
CA ASP A 359 7.10 1.91 -11.54
C ASP A 359 5.79 2.22 -10.79
N VAL A 360 4.88 2.92 -11.47
CA VAL A 360 3.52 3.18 -11.01
C VAL A 360 2.57 2.22 -11.73
N VAL A 361 1.70 1.54 -10.98
CA VAL A 361 0.82 0.50 -11.51
C VAL A 361 -0.64 0.76 -11.14
N GLN A 362 -1.50 0.78 -12.15
CA GLN A 362 -2.97 0.78 -12.01
C GLN A 362 -3.53 -0.55 -12.53
N ILE A 363 -4.15 -1.32 -11.65
CA ILE A 363 -4.78 -2.62 -11.98
C ILE A 363 -6.18 -2.37 -12.55
N VAL A 364 -6.50 -3.00 -13.68
CA VAL A 364 -7.84 -2.98 -14.28
C VAL A 364 -8.47 -4.37 -14.15
N LYS A 365 -9.67 -4.41 -13.58
CA LYS A 365 -10.41 -5.63 -13.30
C LYS A 365 -11.47 -5.95 -14.36
N ASN A 366 -11.87 -7.23 -14.42
CA ASN A 366 -13.01 -7.70 -15.20
C ASN A 366 -14.29 -7.51 -14.37
N ASP A 367 -15.04 -6.43 -14.60
CA ASP A 367 -16.33 -6.19 -13.95
C ASP A 367 -17.44 -7.03 -14.61
N VAL A 368 -17.42 -8.36 -14.43
CA VAL A 368 -18.43 -9.28 -14.99
C VAL A 368 -19.78 -9.10 -14.28
N GLU A 369 -19.76 -8.93 -12.94
CA GLU A 369 -20.98 -8.80 -12.13
C GLU A 369 -21.77 -7.52 -12.44
N LYS A 370 -21.08 -6.41 -12.71
CA LYS A 370 -21.72 -5.14 -13.07
C LYS A 370 -22.33 -5.18 -14.47
N ALA A 371 -21.68 -5.88 -15.41
CA ALA A 371 -22.19 -6.05 -16.77
C ALA A 371 -23.46 -6.91 -16.84
N GLU A 372 -23.55 -7.97 -16.03
CA GLU A 372 -24.76 -8.81 -15.95
C GLU A 372 -25.92 -8.08 -15.25
N GLN A 373 -25.65 -7.35 -14.17
CA GLN A 373 -26.64 -6.53 -13.48
C GLN A 373 -27.15 -5.39 -14.38
N ASP A 374 -26.25 -4.70 -15.10
CA ASP A 374 -26.61 -3.67 -16.07
C ASP A 374 -27.45 -4.23 -17.22
N LYS A 375 -27.16 -5.47 -17.68
CA LYS A 375 -27.94 -6.13 -18.72
C LYS A 375 -29.34 -6.51 -18.24
N ALA A 376 -29.46 -7.13 -17.07
CA ALA A 376 -30.75 -7.49 -16.48
C ALA A 376 -31.61 -6.25 -16.18
N GLN A 377 -31.00 -5.16 -15.71
CA GLN A 377 -31.70 -3.90 -15.48
C GLN A 377 -32.17 -3.27 -16.81
N ARG A 378 -31.34 -3.27 -17.85
CA ARG A 378 -31.74 -2.78 -19.20
C ARG A 378 -32.88 -3.59 -19.81
N GLU A 379 -32.87 -4.92 -19.65
CA GLU A 379 -33.95 -5.78 -20.15
C GLU A 379 -35.27 -5.51 -19.40
N LYS A 380 -35.20 -5.25 -18.10
CA LYS A 380 -36.36 -4.85 -17.29
C LYS A 380 -36.89 -3.48 -17.67
N GLU A 381 -36.00 -2.48 -17.80
CA GLU A 381 -36.36 -1.12 -18.24
C GLU A 381 -36.97 -1.15 -19.65
N ALA A 382 -36.39 -1.92 -20.58
CA ALA A 382 -36.94 -2.09 -21.92
C ALA A 382 -38.33 -2.75 -21.92
N ALA A 383 -38.56 -3.74 -21.05
CA ALA A 383 -39.88 -4.38 -20.89
C ALA A 383 -40.92 -3.42 -20.31
N GLU A 384 -40.55 -2.59 -19.32
CA GLU A 384 -41.41 -1.57 -18.73
C GLU A 384 -41.76 -0.45 -19.73
N GLN A 385 -40.80 -0.01 -20.55
CA GLN A 385 -41.04 0.96 -21.62
C GLN A 385 -41.86 0.38 -22.77
N ALA A 386 -41.66 -0.89 -23.13
CA ALA A 386 -42.46 -1.57 -24.16
C ALA A 386 -43.91 -1.82 -23.75
N ALA A 387 -44.21 -1.84 -22.44
CA ALA A 387 -45.56 -1.98 -21.90
C ALA A 387 -46.38 -0.67 -21.90
N LEU A 388 -45.75 0.48 -22.18
CA LEU A 388 -46.45 1.75 -22.30
C LEU A 388 -47.40 1.74 -23.52
N PRO A 389 -48.55 2.43 -23.44
CA PRO A 389 -49.48 2.51 -24.56
C PRO A 389 -48.99 3.44 -25.69
N TYR A 390 -47.73 3.90 -25.61
CA TYR A 390 -47.05 4.77 -26.55
C TYR A 390 -45.54 4.44 -26.56
N GLN A 391 -44.87 4.78 -27.64
CA GLN A 391 -43.40 4.76 -27.74
C GLN A 391 -42.87 6.19 -27.72
N TRP A 392 -41.65 6.38 -27.26
CA TRP A 392 -41.05 7.70 -27.28
C TRP A 392 -39.54 7.62 -27.45
N LYS A 393 -38.98 8.68 -28.02
CA LYS A 393 -37.54 8.92 -28.17
C LYS A 393 -37.26 10.38 -27.86
N GLN A 394 -36.01 10.72 -27.60
CA GLN A 394 -35.64 12.08 -27.26
C GLN A 394 -34.24 12.41 -27.75
N THR A 395 -34.00 13.70 -27.97
CA THR A 395 -32.65 14.28 -28.05
C THR A 395 -32.41 15.17 -26.83
N LEU A 396 -31.33 15.94 -26.80
CA LEU A 396 -31.17 17.00 -25.80
C LEU A 396 -32.21 18.12 -25.97
N GLN A 397 -32.70 18.35 -27.20
CA GLN A 397 -33.57 19.47 -27.55
C GLN A 397 -35.06 19.09 -27.49
N ASP A 398 -35.43 17.88 -27.87
CA ASP A 398 -36.83 17.49 -28.08
C ASP A 398 -37.19 16.11 -27.50
N VAL A 399 -38.50 15.84 -27.46
CA VAL A 399 -39.10 14.52 -27.17
C VAL A 399 -40.16 14.22 -28.22
N ASP A 400 -40.00 13.10 -28.93
CA ASP A 400 -40.99 12.59 -29.87
C ASP A 400 -41.76 11.43 -29.23
N VAL A 401 -43.09 11.53 -29.22
CA VAL A 401 -44.00 10.50 -28.69
C VAL A 401 -44.87 9.96 -29.83
N SER A 402 -44.82 8.65 -30.04
CA SER A 402 -45.57 7.92 -31.06
C SER A 402 -46.66 7.06 -30.41
N ILE A 403 -47.92 7.33 -30.77
CA ILE A 403 -49.09 6.77 -30.09
C ILE A 403 -49.94 6.02 -31.13
N PRO A 404 -50.02 4.68 -31.07
CA PRO A 404 -50.83 3.91 -32.01
C PRO A 404 -52.33 4.15 -31.76
N VAL A 405 -53.08 4.37 -32.83
CA VAL A 405 -54.54 4.56 -32.83
C VAL A 405 -55.20 3.63 -33.86
N PRO A 406 -56.50 3.29 -33.72
CA PRO A 406 -57.18 2.41 -34.66
C PRO A 406 -57.11 2.90 -36.11
N LYS A 407 -56.87 1.98 -37.05
CA LYS A 407 -56.74 2.32 -38.48
C LYS A 407 -58.03 2.99 -39.00
N GLY A 408 -57.88 4.17 -39.61
CA GLY A 408 -58.99 4.98 -40.11
C GLY A 408 -59.42 6.12 -39.17
N THR A 409 -58.71 6.32 -38.05
CA THR A 409 -58.88 7.50 -37.20
C THR A 409 -58.62 8.77 -38.02
N ARG A 410 -59.47 9.78 -37.86
CA ARG A 410 -59.29 11.11 -38.48
C ARG A 410 -58.94 12.13 -37.40
N ALA A 411 -58.27 13.22 -37.78
CA ALA A 411 -57.88 14.28 -36.85
C ALA A 411 -59.05 14.81 -35.98
N LYS A 412 -60.26 14.87 -36.54
CA LYS A 412 -61.47 15.31 -35.81
C LYS A 412 -61.93 14.36 -34.69
N ASP A 413 -61.48 13.12 -34.73
CA ASP A 413 -61.83 12.06 -33.78
C ASP A 413 -60.84 12.04 -32.58
N LEU A 414 -59.78 12.86 -32.63
CA LEU A 414 -58.74 12.98 -31.60
C LEU A 414 -58.97 14.17 -30.66
N VAL A 415 -58.43 14.05 -29.45
CA VAL A 415 -58.25 15.11 -28.46
C VAL A 415 -56.75 15.15 -28.13
N VAL A 416 -56.06 16.17 -28.64
CA VAL A 416 -54.64 16.43 -28.34
C VAL A 416 -54.53 17.81 -27.71
N SER A 417 -54.01 17.87 -26.49
CA SER A 417 -53.77 19.10 -25.75
C SER A 417 -52.37 19.07 -25.18
N ILE A 418 -51.50 19.92 -25.73
CA ILE A 418 -50.16 20.17 -25.23
C ILE A 418 -50.20 21.45 -24.38
N LYS A 419 -49.78 21.36 -23.13
CA LYS A 419 -49.59 22.50 -22.22
C LYS A 419 -48.15 22.49 -21.72
N ARG A 420 -47.68 23.63 -21.22
CA ARG A 420 -46.30 23.82 -20.74
C ARG A 420 -45.79 22.68 -19.86
N LYS A 421 -46.65 22.11 -19.01
CA LYS A 421 -46.30 21.03 -18.07
C LYS A 421 -47.28 19.86 -18.08
N ALA A 422 -48.11 19.72 -19.11
CA ALA A 422 -49.09 18.64 -19.16
C ALA A 422 -49.37 18.21 -20.60
N LEU A 423 -49.57 16.91 -20.80
CA LEU A 423 -49.89 16.33 -22.10
C LEU A 423 -51.14 15.46 -21.98
N LYS A 424 -52.09 15.69 -22.89
CA LYS A 424 -53.28 14.87 -23.04
C LYS A 424 -53.47 14.45 -24.49
N VAL A 425 -53.56 13.14 -24.74
CA VAL A 425 -53.77 12.54 -26.06
C VAL A 425 -54.77 11.39 -25.95
N GLY A 426 -55.82 11.39 -26.77
CA GLY A 426 -56.78 10.29 -26.81
C GLY A 426 -57.84 10.45 -27.90
N LEU A 427 -58.77 9.50 -27.97
CA LEU A 427 -59.94 9.55 -28.86
C LEU A 427 -61.11 10.25 -28.16
N LYS A 428 -61.95 10.95 -28.93
CA LYS A 428 -63.18 11.56 -28.40
C LYS A 428 -64.11 10.47 -27.84
N ALA A 429 -64.63 10.73 -26.64
CA ALA A 429 -65.52 9.84 -25.90
C ALA A 429 -64.92 8.48 -25.49
N GLN A 430 -63.58 8.37 -25.45
CA GLN A 430 -62.86 7.24 -24.84
C GLN A 430 -61.92 7.75 -23.73
N GLU A 431 -61.39 6.84 -22.91
CA GLU A 431 -60.34 7.18 -21.97
C GLU A 431 -59.09 7.68 -22.73
N PRO A 432 -58.43 8.74 -22.24
CA PRO A 432 -57.21 9.23 -22.86
C PRO A 432 -56.09 8.18 -22.80
N ILE A 433 -55.33 8.07 -23.88
CA ILE A 433 -54.16 7.17 -23.96
C ILE A 433 -53.01 7.75 -23.12
N ILE A 434 -52.88 9.07 -23.11
CA ILE A 434 -51.99 9.83 -22.24
C ILE A 434 -52.82 10.94 -21.58
N ASP A 435 -52.76 11.06 -20.26
CA ASP A 435 -53.28 12.20 -19.50
C ASP A 435 -52.45 12.36 -18.24
N GLY A 436 -51.52 13.32 -18.23
CA GLY A 436 -50.58 13.47 -17.11
C GLY A 436 -49.72 14.73 -17.16
N GLU A 437 -49.04 14.98 -16.05
CA GLU A 437 -48.05 16.05 -15.92
C GLU A 437 -46.74 15.62 -16.60
N LEU A 438 -46.17 16.51 -17.43
CA LEU A 438 -44.87 16.28 -18.07
C LEU A 438 -43.76 16.34 -17.00
N CYS A 439 -42.69 15.57 -17.20
CA CYS A 439 -41.59 15.56 -16.22
C CYS A 439 -40.82 16.89 -16.16
N LYS A 440 -40.84 17.66 -17.25
CA LYS A 440 -40.25 19.00 -17.39
C LYS A 440 -41.11 19.86 -18.32
N ASP A 441 -40.78 21.15 -18.36
CA ASP A 441 -41.48 22.14 -19.15
C ASP A 441 -41.16 22.03 -20.65
N VAL A 442 -42.17 22.24 -21.49
CA VAL A 442 -42.06 22.29 -22.97
C VAL A 442 -42.43 23.66 -23.52
N GLN A 443 -41.83 24.03 -24.65
CA GLN A 443 -42.19 25.21 -25.42
C GLN A 443 -43.46 24.89 -26.22
N VAL A 444 -44.61 25.35 -25.72
CA VAL A 444 -45.92 24.98 -26.28
C VAL A 444 -46.09 25.43 -27.73
N ASP A 445 -45.57 26.60 -28.07
CA ASP A 445 -45.70 27.18 -29.42
C ASP A 445 -44.86 26.43 -30.47
N ASP A 446 -43.78 25.76 -30.04
CA ASP A 446 -42.88 24.97 -30.89
C ASP A 446 -43.17 23.47 -30.84
N SER A 447 -44.06 23.04 -29.94
CA SER A 447 -44.51 21.65 -29.83
C SER A 447 -45.67 21.39 -30.77
N THR A 448 -45.58 20.35 -31.59
CA THR A 448 -46.59 20.04 -32.63
C THR A 448 -47.11 18.62 -32.52
N TRP A 449 -48.22 18.32 -33.18
CA TRP A 449 -48.68 16.95 -33.34
C TRP A 449 -49.21 16.71 -34.75
N THR A 450 -49.06 15.49 -35.24
CA THR A 450 -49.54 15.05 -36.54
C THR A 450 -50.16 13.65 -36.43
N LEU A 451 -50.96 13.28 -37.43
CA LEU A 451 -51.55 11.95 -37.56
C LEU A 451 -51.01 11.32 -38.84
N GLU A 452 -50.19 10.30 -38.69
CA GLU A 452 -49.56 9.56 -39.78
C GLU A 452 -50.40 8.31 -40.12
N ASP A 453 -50.60 8.06 -41.41
CA ASP A 453 -51.28 6.89 -41.98
C ASP A 453 -52.67 6.54 -41.42
N GLN A 454 -53.33 7.50 -40.75
CA GLN A 454 -54.58 7.28 -40.01
C GLN A 454 -54.46 6.15 -38.97
N SER A 455 -53.26 5.91 -38.44
CA SER A 455 -52.98 4.84 -37.47
C SER A 455 -52.00 5.21 -36.36
N THR A 456 -51.28 6.32 -36.48
CA THR A 456 -50.30 6.74 -35.46
C THR A 456 -50.35 8.25 -35.23
N VAL A 457 -50.53 8.67 -33.99
CA VAL A 457 -50.38 10.08 -33.59
C VAL A 457 -48.93 10.31 -33.20
N LEU A 458 -48.26 11.23 -33.89
CA LEU A 458 -46.91 11.68 -33.54
C LEU A 458 -47.02 13.02 -32.83
N VAL A 459 -46.51 13.11 -31.61
CA VAL A 459 -46.44 14.34 -30.81
C VAL A 459 -44.97 14.71 -30.64
N HIS A 460 -44.60 15.88 -31.15
CA HIS A 460 -43.28 16.47 -31.00
C HIS A 460 -43.31 17.53 -29.89
N LEU A 461 -42.45 17.39 -28.89
CA LEU A 461 -42.36 18.28 -27.74
C LEU A 461 -40.99 18.95 -27.70
N GLU A 462 -40.95 20.26 -27.89
CA GLU A 462 -39.73 21.05 -27.77
C GLU A 462 -39.44 21.35 -26.30
N LYS A 463 -38.25 21.00 -25.79
CA LYS A 463 -37.91 21.18 -24.37
C LYS A 463 -37.59 22.65 -24.08
N VAL A 464 -38.01 23.15 -22.92
CA VAL A 464 -37.54 24.48 -22.44
C VAL A 464 -36.05 24.42 -22.04
N ASN A 465 -35.61 23.31 -21.45
CA ASN A 465 -34.21 23.09 -21.09
C ASN A 465 -33.58 22.06 -22.04
N GLN A 466 -32.91 22.59 -23.06
CA GLN A 466 -32.27 21.82 -24.13
C GLN A 466 -30.93 21.16 -23.72
N MET A 467 -30.60 21.13 -22.42
CA MET A 467 -29.40 20.46 -21.88
C MET A 467 -29.74 19.32 -20.93
N THR A 468 -31.00 18.85 -20.92
CA THR A 468 -31.47 17.86 -19.95
C THR A 468 -32.16 16.67 -20.61
N TRP A 469 -31.68 15.47 -20.31
CA TRP A 469 -32.36 14.22 -20.63
C TRP A 469 -33.57 14.00 -19.71
N TRP A 470 -34.69 13.61 -20.29
CA TRP A 470 -35.91 13.31 -19.56
C TRP A 470 -35.90 11.86 -19.07
N GLU A 471 -36.29 11.67 -17.81
CA GLU A 471 -36.40 10.33 -17.21
C GLU A 471 -37.70 9.62 -17.62
N ASN A 472 -38.72 10.35 -18.04
CA ASN A 472 -39.99 9.83 -18.57
C ASN A 472 -40.75 10.96 -19.32
N VAL A 473 -41.77 10.62 -20.11
CA VAL A 473 -42.61 11.63 -20.79
C VAL A 473 -43.57 12.29 -19.80
N ILE A 474 -44.30 11.47 -19.04
CA ILE A 474 -45.19 11.90 -17.95
C ILE A 474 -44.68 11.37 -16.62
N THR A 475 -44.89 12.12 -15.54
CA THR A 475 -44.35 11.80 -14.21
C THR A 475 -44.81 10.44 -13.65
N THR A 476 -45.95 9.93 -14.12
CA THR A 476 -46.52 8.64 -13.72
C THR A 476 -45.97 7.44 -14.50
N ALA A 477 -45.22 7.66 -15.59
CA ALA A 477 -44.62 6.60 -16.40
C ALA A 477 -43.29 6.10 -15.78
N PRO A 478 -42.89 4.84 -16.04
CA PRO A 478 -41.62 4.29 -15.56
C PRO A 478 -40.43 5.15 -16.00
N LYS A 479 -39.49 5.36 -15.09
CA LYS A 479 -38.30 6.17 -15.32
C LYS A 479 -37.22 5.38 -16.05
N ILE A 480 -36.45 6.05 -16.91
CA ILE A 480 -35.23 5.53 -17.52
C ILE A 480 -33.99 6.14 -16.86
N ASP A 481 -32.90 5.36 -16.79
CA ASP A 481 -31.60 5.86 -16.33
C ASP A 481 -30.92 6.71 -17.40
N THR A 482 -31.05 8.03 -17.27
CA THR A 482 -30.53 9.01 -18.23
C THR A 482 -29.00 9.13 -18.21
N SER A 483 -28.31 8.61 -17.19
CA SER A 483 -26.84 8.65 -17.09
C SER A 483 -26.14 7.72 -18.10
N LYS A 484 -26.89 6.77 -18.67
CA LYS A 484 -26.39 5.75 -19.60
C LYS A 484 -26.73 6.06 -21.07
N ILE A 485 -27.43 7.18 -21.34
CA ILE A 485 -27.73 7.63 -22.69
C ILE A 485 -26.44 8.12 -23.34
N GLN A 486 -25.98 7.45 -24.40
CA GLN A 486 -24.88 7.94 -25.21
C GLN A 486 -25.42 9.06 -26.12
N PRO A 487 -24.92 10.30 -26.01
CA PRO A 487 -25.22 11.30 -27.02
C PRO A 487 -24.69 10.78 -28.36
N GLU A 488 -25.48 10.89 -29.43
CA GLU A 488 -25.00 10.50 -30.76
C GLU A 488 -23.74 11.30 -31.10
N ASN A 489 -22.71 10.57 -31.56
CA ASN A 489 -21.39 11.11 -31.91
C ASN A 489 -21.54 12.37 -32.76
N SER A 490 -21.25 13.52 -32.17
CA SER A 490 -21.32 14.80 -32.85
C SER A 490 -19.89 15.19 -33.22
N ASN A 491 -19.52 14.99 -34.50
CA ASN A 491 -18.47 15.82 -35.05
C ASN A 491 -18.93 17.28 -34.94
N LEU A 492 -17.98 18.20 -34.73
CA LEU A 492 -18.25 19.63 -34.61
C LEU A 492 -18.98 20.24 -35.83
N SER A 493 -19.00 19.52 -36.95
CA SER A 493 -19.75 19.83 -38.17
C SER A 493 -21.26 19.59 -38.09
N ASP A 494 -21.70 18.77 -37.14
CA ASP A 494 -23.08 18.25 -37.07
C ASP A 494 -23.93 19.01 -36.03
N LEU A 495 -23.33 19.99 -35.36
CA LEU A 495 -24.00 20.93 -34.46
C LEU A 495 -24.62 22.06 -35.27
N ASP A 496 -25.84 22.47 -34.90
CA ASP A 496 -26.53 23.60 -35.49
C ASP A 496 -25.78 24.92 -35.22
N THR A 497 -26.03 25.93 -36.06
CA THR A 497 -25.27 27.20 -36.07
C THR A 497 -25.25 27.90 -34.71
N GLU A 498 -26.29 27.73 -33.89
CA GLU A 498 -26.41 28.37 -32.58
C GLU A 498 -25.57 27.66 -31.52
N THR A 499 -25.61 26.33 -31.48
CA THR A 499 -24.79 25.49 -30.58
C THR A 499 -23.31 25.55 -30.96
N ARG A 500 -23.00 25.58 -32.26
CA ARG A 500 -21.65 25.84 -32.78
C ARG A 500 -21.15 27.21 -32.35
N SER A 501 -21.98 28.26 -32.44
CA SER A 501 -21.65 29.60 -31.94
C SER A 501 -21.42 29.64 -30.42
N MET A 502 -22.13 28.83 -29.62
CA MET A 502 -21.90 28.74 -28.18
C MET A 502 -20.61 28.01 -27.83
N VAL A 503 -20.29 26.91 -28.52
CA VAL A 503 -19.02 26.19 -28.38
C VAL A 503 -17.85 27.06 -28.87
N GLU A 504 -18.01 27.77 -30.00
CA GLU A 504 -17.09 28.78 -30.51
C GLU A 504 -17.01 30.04 -29.62
N LYS A 505 -18.00 30.32 -28.76
CA LYS A 505 -17.96 31.38 -27.71
C LYS A 505 -17.34 30.91 -26.38
N MET A 506 -17.35 29.61 -26.09
CA MET A 506 -16.71 29.04 -24.90
C MET A 506 -15.21 28.76 -25.09
N MET A 507 -14.79 28.33 -26.29
CA MET A 507 -13.36 28.11 -26.60
C MET A 507 -12.48 29.35 -26.32
N PRO A 508 -12.87 30.59 -26.69
CA PRO A 508 -12.09 31.79 -26.39
C PRO A 508 -11.92 32.08 -24.90
N LYS A 509 -12.87 31.68 -24.04
CA LYS A 509 -12.77 31.93 -22.58
C LYS A 509 -11.84 30.94 -21.90
N VAL A 510 -11.80 29.70 -22.37
CA VAL A 510 -10.85 28.67 -21.90
C VAL A 510 -9.43 29.03 -22.37
N GLU A 511 -9.29 29.43 -23.64
CA GLU A 511 -8.01 29.91 -24.19
C GLU A 511 -7.55 31.21 -23.51
N ALA A 512 -8.45 32.15 -23.21
CA ALA A 512 -8.10 33.39 -22.50
C ALA A 512 -7.71 33.15 -21.04
N ALA A 513 -8.38 32.23 -20.32
CA ALA A 513 -7.98 31.86 -18.97
C ALA A 513 -6.60 31.18 -18.96
N SER A 514 -6.32 30.32 -19.94
CA SER A 514 -5.01 29.69 -20.12
C SER A 514 -3.93 30.72 -20.50
N SER A 515 -4.25 31.65 -21.40
CA SER A 515 -3.31 32.71 -21.82
C SER A 515 -2.97 33.66 -20.68
N LEU A 516 -3.95 33.97 -19.80
CA LEU A 516 -3.70 34.76 -18.60
C LEU A 516 -2.80 33.99 -17.61
N PHE A 517 -2.93 32.67 -17.51
CA PHE A 517 -2.06 31.86 -16.66
C PHE A 517 -0.60 31.92 -17.13
N ASP A 518 -0.36 31.93 -18.45
CA ASP A 518 0.99 32.03 -19.02
C ASP A 518 1.77 33.28 -18.54
N GLU A 519 1.06 34.37 -18.21
CA GLU A 519 1.69 35.60 -17.70
C GLU A 519 2.26 35.45 -16.28
N TYR A 520 1.77 34.48 -15.52
CA TYR A 520 2.10 34.19 -14.12
C TYR A 520 2.60 32.76 -13.95
N GLU A 521 2.96 32.06 -15.02
CA GLU A 521 3.53 30.72 -14.94
C GLU A 521 4.95 30.80 -14.35
N ASP A 522 5.26 29.88 -13.45
CA ASP A 522 6.59 29.75 -12.87
C ASP A 522 7.57 29.27 -13.96
N PRO A 523 8.64 30.03 -14.24
CA PRO A 523 9.60 29.67 -15.29
C PRO A 523 10.40 28.40 -14.99
N ASP A 524 10.53 28.02 -13.72
CA ASP A 524 11.26 26.83 -13.27
C ASP A 524 10.34 25.60 -13.13
N THR A 525 9.03 25.82 -12.97
CA THR A 525 8.03 24.74 -12.83
C THR A 525 6.83 24.88 -13.78
N PRO A 526 6.89 24.24 -14.97
CA PRO A 526 5.81 24.32 -15.96
C PRO A 526 4.43 23.92 -15.40
N ASN A 527 3.40 24.62 -15.86
CA ASN A 527 1.99 24.50 -15.47
C ASN A 527 1.68 24.83 -14.00
N THR A 528 2.58 25.52 -13.30
CA THR A 528 2.43 25.87 -11.90
C THR A 528 2.66 27.37 -11.69
N MET A 529 1.94 27.95 -10.73
CA MET A 529 2.13 29.31 -10.24
C MET A 529 2.57 29.20 -8.77
N GLY A 530 3.81 29.58 -8.49
CA GLY A 530 4.38 29.55 -7.15
C GLY A 530 4.14 30.83 -6.34
N PRO A 531 4.68 30.91 -5.11
CA PRO A 531 4.47 32.04 -4.19
C PRO A 531 4.89 33.40 -4.77
N GLU A 532 5.98 33.44 -5.55
CA GLU A 532 6.46 34.67 -6.19
C GLU A 532 5.50 35.15 -7.29
N GLN A 533 4.94 34.22 -8.08
CA GLN A 533 3.98 34.52 -9.12
C GLN A 533 2.60 34.89 -8.54
N ILE A 534 2.20 34.27 -7.44
CA ILE A 534 0.99 34.65 -6.68
C ILE A 534 1.14 36.06 -6.10
N GLN A 535 2.32 36.44 -5.61
CA GLN A 535 2.58 37.80 -5.15
C GLN A 535 2.43 38.82 -6.28
N ARG A 536 2.93 38.51 -7.47
CA ARG A 536 2.75 39.35 -8.66
C ARG A 536 1.26 39.42 -9.06
N PHE A 537 0.56 38.29 -9.09
CA PHE A 537 -0.87 38.22 -9.38
C PHE A 537 -1.72 39.02 -8.36
N ALA A 538 -1.42 38.94 -7.07
CA ALA A 538 -2.09 39.71 -6.02
C ALA A 538 -1.88 41.22 -6.20
N SER A 539 -0.65 41.63 -6.53
CA SER A 539 -0.32 43.01 -6.85
C SER A 539 -1.12 43.51 -8.07
N ASP A 540 -1.16 42.71 -9.14
CA ASP A 540 -1.90 43.05 -10.36
C ASP A 540 -3.43 43.08 -10.11
N LEU A 541 -3.95 42.26 -9.20
CA LEU A 541 -5.35 42.29 -8.74
C LEU A 541 -5.66 43.48 -7.81
N GLY A 542 -4.65 44.16 -7.29
CA GLY A 542 -4.78 45.27 -6.34
C GLY A 542 -5.26 44.80 -4.96
N VAL A 543 -4.72 43.69 -4.47
CA VAL A 543 -4.93 43.15 -3.12
C VAL A 543 -3.60 42.86 -2.45
N ASP A 544 -3.55 43.03 -1.14
CA ASP A 544 -2.43 42.55 -0.33
C ASP A 544 -2.46 41.02 -0.21
N LEU A 545 -1.31 40.41 0.06
CA LEU A 545 -1.15 38.95 0.16
C LEU A 545 -1.97 38.30 1.29
N ASP A 546 -2.33 39.08 2.30
CA ASP A 546 -3.16 38.66 3.45
C ASP A 546 -4.66 38.86 3.20
N ASN A 547 -5.04 39.34 2.01
CA ASN A 547 -6.43 39.59 1.68
C ASN A 547 -7.20 38.27 1.48
N ILE A 548 -8.36 38.16 2.15
CA ILE A 548 -9.26 37.00 2.11
C ILE A 548 -9.67 36.59 0.68
N VAL A 549 -9.70 37.53 -0.27
CA VAL A 549 -10.02 37.25 -1.68
C VAL A 549 -9.11 36.19 -2.28
N LEU A 550 -7.83 36.14 -1.89
CA LEU A 550 -6.90 35.12 -2.41
C LEU A 550 -7.28 33.71 -1.95
N ILE A 551 -7.78 33.58 -0.71
CA ILE A 551 -8.27 32.30 -0.17
C ILE A 551 -9.61 31.93 -0.80
N VAL A 552 -10.48 32.92 -1.05
CA VAL A 552 -11.73 32.72 -1.80
C VAL A 552 -11.46 32.27 -3.23
N LEU A 553 -10.46 32.85 -3.91
CA LEU A 553 -10.04 32.40 -5.24
C LEU A 553 -9.49 30.97 -5.21
N ALA A 554 -8.68 30.63 -4.21
CA ALA A 554 -8.21 29.27 -4.01
C ALA A 554 -9.36 28.27 -3.84
N PHE A 555 -10.43 28.66 -3.15
CA PHE A 555 -11.65 27.86 -3.03
C PHE A 555 -12.33 27.61 -4.38
N TYR A 556 -12.53 28.65 -5.20
CA TYR A 556 -13.14 28.48 -6.52
C TYR A 556 -12.26 27.67 -7.48
N MET A 557 -10.94 27.82 -7.39
CA MET A 557 -9.95 27.02 -8.11
C MET A 557 -9.83 25.58 -7.56
N ASN A 558 -10.41 25.30 -6.39
CA ASN A 558 -10.27 24.04 -5.66
C ASN A 558 -8.79 23.67 -5.46
N ALA A 559 -7.99 24.65 -5.05
CA ALA A 559 -6.55 24.51 -4.94
C ALA A 559 -6.17 23.43 -3.94
N SER A 560 -5.25 22.55 -4.34
CA SER A 560 -4.76 21.46 -3.50
C SER A 560 -3.74 21.91 -2.44
N THR A 561 -2.99 22.98 -2.74
CA THR A 561 -1.88 23.48 -1.89
C THR A 561 -1.99 25.00 -1.70
N LEU A 562 -1.91 25.47 -0.46
CA LEU A 562 -1.96 26.91 -0.18
C LEU A 562 -0.72 27.60 -0.75
N GLY A 563 -0.93 28.70 -1.50
CA GLY A 563 0.16 29.45 -2.10
C GLY A 563 0.70 28.85 -3.40
N TYR A 564 -0.02 27.91 -4.01
CA TYR A 564 0.26 27.39 -5.35
C TYR A 564 -1.03 27.24 -6.15
N PHE A 565 -0.97 27.48 -7.47
CA PHE A 565 -2.04 27.12 -8.41
C PHE A 565 -1.49 26.35 -9.59
N THR A 566 -2.17 25.27 -9.97
CA THR A 566 -1.91 24.59 -11.24
C THR A 566 -2.73 25.21 -12.37
N ARG A 567 -2.28 25.02 -13.62
CA ARG A 567 -3.01 25.48 -14.81
C ARG A 567 -4.43 24.91 -14.87
N GLU A 568 -4.61 23.65 -14.49
CA GLU A 568 -5.93 23.00 -14.49
C GLU A 568 -6.86 23.64 -13.45
N GLU A 569 -6.41 23.80 -12.20
CA GLU A 569 -7.16 24.47 -11.12
C GLU A 569 -7.55 25.90 -11.51
N TRP A 570 -6.64 26.62 -12.17
CA TRP A 570 -6.87 27.97 -12.66
C TRP A 570 -7.95 28.06 -13.73
N VAL A 571 -7.83 27.25 -14.80
CA VAL A 571 -8.78 27.25 -15.91
C VAL A 571 -10.18 26.83 -15.44
N ASP A 572 -10.27 25.80 -14.59
CA ASP A 572 -11.53 25.38 -14.00
C ASP A 572 -12.11 26.43 -13.04
N GLY A 573 -11.27 27.10 -12.26
CA GLY A 573 -11.67 28.19 -11.36
C GLY A 573 -12.24 29.39 -12.13
N PHE A 574 -11.57 29.84 -13.19
CA PHE A 574 -12.04 30.94 -14.05
C PHE A 574 -13.36 30.57 -14.77
N LYS A 575 -13.50 29.31 -15.18
CA LYS A 575 -14.74 28.77 -15.75
C LYS A 575 -15.88 28.79 -14.74
N ARG A 576 -15.66 28.34 -13.51
CA ARG A 576 -16.66 28.38 -12.41
C ARG A 576 -17.06 29.80 -12.05
N LEU A 577 -16.10 30.72 -12.06
CA LEU A 577 -16.32 32.13 -11.81
C LEU A 577 -16.95 32.87 -13.01
N GLY A 578 -17.01 32.25 -14.19
CA GLY A 578 -17.56 32.86 -15.40
C GLY A 578 -16.75 34.05 -15.92
N ILE A 579 -15.46 34.13 -15.57
CA ILE A 579 -14.54 35.20 -15.91
C ILE A 579 -13.49 34.70 -16.91
N SER A 580 -12.93 35.63 -17.69
CA SER A 580 -12.00 35.30 -18.78
C SER A 580 -10.76 36.19 -18.85
N ASN A 581 -10.68 37.23 -18.03
CA ASN A 581 -9.55 38.18 -18.02
C ASN A 581 -9.46 38.92 -16.66
N MET A 582 -8.31 39.58 -16.43
CA MET A 582 -8.01 40.30 -15.20
C MET A 582 -9.01 41.43 -14.89
N ASN A 583 -9.55 42.11 -15.92
CA ASN A 583 -10.50 43.20 -15.71
C ASN A 583 -11.86 42.70 -15.19
N GLU A 584 -12.32 41.54 -15.65
CA GLU A 584 -13.51 40.87 -15.13
C GLU A 584 -13.32 40.41 -13.69
N LEU A 585 -12.14 39.86 -13.36
CA LEU A 585 -11.79 39.47 -12.01
C LEU A 585 -11.77 40.68 -11.05
N LYS A 586 -11.16 41.80 -11.47
CA LYS A 586 -11.16 43.07 -10.70
C LYS A 586 -12.58 43.60 -10.43
N LYS A 587 -13.49 43.50 -11.40
CA LYS A 587 -14.91 43.87 -11.23
C LYS A 587 -15.64 42.95 -10.25
N LYS A 588 -15.27 41.66 -10.23
CA LYS A 588 -15.91 40.64 -9.38
C LYS A 588 -15.33 40.58 -7.96
N LYS A 589 -14.15 41.16 -7.72
CA LYS A 589 -13.47 41.26 -6.41
C LYS A 589 -14.41 41.63 -5.26
N ALA A 590 -15.17 42.72 -5.38
CA ALA A 590 -16.07 43.20 -4.32
C ALA A 590 -17.25 42.24 -4.03
N SER A 591 -17.64 41.41 -5.02
CA SER A 591 -18.63 40.35 -4.83
C SER A 591 -18.01 39.19 -4.06
N LEU A 592 -16.82 38.75 -4.45
CA LEU A 592 -16.09 37.65 -3.80
C LEU A 592 -15.81 37.93 -2.32
N GLU A 593 -15.52 39.18 -1.96
CA GLU A 593 -15.33 39.61 -0.56
C GLU A 593 -16.58 39.46 0.32
N LYS A 594 -17.77 39.39 -0.30
CA LYS A 594 -19.06 39.26 0.38
C LYS A 594 -19.64 37.85 0.30
N GLU A 595 -19.41 37.16 -0.81
CA GLU A 595 -20.05 35.86 -1.15
C GLU A 595 -19.69 34.75 -0.15
N TRP A 596 -18.47 34.74 0.38
CA TRP A 596 -18.05 33.73 1.38
C TRP A 596 -18.75 33.89 2.73
N LYS A 597 -19.37 35.05 3.01
CA LYS A 597 -20.11 35.31 4.25
C LYS A 597 -21.54 34.78 4.20
N GLU A 598 -22.02 34.32 3.04
CA GLU A 598 -23.33 33.69 2.90
C GLU A 598 -23.34 32.33 3.62
N PRO A 599 -24.31 32.05 4.53
CA PRO A 599 -24.31 30.84 5.35
C PRO A 599 -24.26 29.52 4.57
N SER A 600 -24.84 29.49 3.36
CA SER A 600 -24.85 28.32 2.47
C SER A 600 -23.47 27.99 1.90
N LEU A 601 -22.70 29.02 1.51
CA LEU A 601 -21.35 28.87 0.95
C LEU A 601 -20.28 28.77 2.05
N PHE A 602 -20.51 29.45 3.18
CA PHE A 602 -19.58 29.51 4.31
C PHE A 602 -19.22 28.12 4.84
N ARG A 603 -20.19 27.20 4.92
CA ARG A 603 -19.93 25.83 5.40
C ARG A 603 -18.93 25.07 4.51
N GLU A 604 -19.03 25.24 3.20
CA GLU A 604 -18.15 24.58 2.24
C GLU A 604 -16.78 25.27 2.20
N PHE A 605 -16.78 26.60 2.21
CA PHE A 605 -15.58 27.41 2.29
C PHE A 605 -14.78 27.16 3.58
N TYR A 606 -15.46 27.03 4.73
CA TYR A 606 -14.83 26.71 6.01
C TYR A 606 -14.20 25.32 5.99
N LYS A 607 -14.88 24.30 5.45
CA LYS A 607 -14.32 22.95 5.31
C LYS A 607 -13.07 22.93 4.42
N PHE A 608 -13.08 23.71 3.35
CA PHE A 608 -11.93 23.88 2.47
C PHE A 608 -10.74 24.51 3.22
N CYS A 609 -10.97 25.62 3.91
CA CYS A 609 -9.93 26.30 4.70
C CYS A 609 -9.40 25.45 5.86
N PHE A 610 -10.27 24.65 6.50
CA PHE A 610 -9.90 23.73 7.57
C PHE A 610 -8.90 22.67 7.11
N GLY A 611 -8.95 22.27 5.83
CA GLY A 611 -7.98 21.34 5.23
C GLY A 611 -6.54 21.87 5.26
N TYR A 612 -6.35 23.18 5.15
CA TYR A 612 -5.02 23.81 5.25
C TYR A 612 -4.55 24.07 6.68
N ALA A 613 -5.48 24.16 7.64
CA ALA A 613 -5.18 24.47 9.04
C ALA A 613 -4.85 23.24 9.91
N LYS A 614 -4.77 22.06 9.30
CA LYS A 614 -4.66 20.76 9.96
C LYS A 614 -3.34 20.07 9.57
N ASP A 615 -2.56 19.65 10.56
CA ASP A 615 -1.42 18.75 10.33
C ASP A 615 -1.90 17.37 9.84
N LYS A 616 -1.08 16.67 9.05
CA LYS A 616 -1.42 15.41 8.33
C LYS A 616 -2.16 14.36 9.18
N ASP A 617 -1.99 14.35 10.51
CA ASP A 617 -2.57 13.36 11.42
C ASP A 617 -3.67 13.88 12.37
N GLN A 618 -4.07 15.15 12.29
CA GLN A 618 -4.87 15.79 13.35
C GLN A 618 -6.38 15.81 13.05
N LYS A 619 -7.26 15.14 13.79
CA LYS A 619 -8.72 15.21 13.51
C LYS A 619 -9.39 16.52 13.95
N ASN A 620 -8.84 17.21 14.96
CA ASN A 620 -9.33 18.46 15.54
C ASN A 620 -8.13 19.39 15.84
N LEU A 621 -8.33 20.71 15.85
CA LEU A 621 -7.34 21.65 16.41
C LEU A 621 -7.34 21.55 17.94
N ARG A 622 -6.17 21.35 18.57
CA ARG A 622 -6.03 21.35 20.04
C ARG A 622 -5.98 22.79 20.55
N LEU A 623 -6.95 23.19 21.38
CA LEU A 623 -7.04 24.54 21.96
C LEU A 623 -6.04 24.80 23.11
N GLU A 624 -5.34 23.78 23.63
CA GLU A 624 -4.64 23.89 24.93
C GLU A 624 -3.10 23.83 24.88
N GLU A 625 -2.47 23.70 23.72
CA GLU A 625 -1.00 23.65 23.65
C GLU A 625 -0.43 24.96 23.10
N ARG A 626 -0.13 25.90 24.00
CA ARG A 626 0.70 27.09 23.69
C ARG A 626 2.14 26.65 23.38
N HIS A 627 2.40 26.25 22.15
CA HIS A 627 3.76 26.26 21.61
C HIS A 627 4.01 27.60 20.91
N PRO A 628 5.19 28.22 21.11
CA PRO A 628 5.54 29.46 20.43
C PRO A 628 5.78 29.16 18.95
N VAL A 629 4.73 29.32 18.14
CA VAL A 629 4.86 29.39 16.69
C VAL A 629 5.69 30.63 16.38
N LYS A 630 6.80 30.45 15.66
CA LYS A 630 7.54 31.57 15.11
C LYS A 630 6.62 32.32 14.15
N VAL A 631 6.27 33.53 14.57
CA VAL A 631 5.61 34.63 13.83
C VAL A 631 4.08 34.53 13.74
N ILE A 632 3.39 34.87 14.83
CA ILE A 632 2.09 35.57 14.77
C ILE A 632 2.40 37.06 14.91
N THR A 633 2.02 37.87 13.93
CA THR A 633 2.25 39.33 13.99
C THR A 633 1.27 39.98 14.97
N ARG A 634 1.63 41.18 15.48
CA ARG A 634 0.81 41.91 16.47
C ARG A 634 -0.64 42.12 16.00
N ASP A 635 -0.85 42.25 14.70
CA ASP A 635 -2.16 42.50 14.10
C ASP A 635 -3.03 41.24 14.06
N GLN A 636 -2.42 40.05 13.91
CA GLN A 636 -3.14 38.77 14.03
C GLN A 636 -3.58 38.49 15.47
N TRP A 637 -2.82 38.96 16.47
CA TRP A 637 -3.22 38.90 17.87
C TRP A 637 -4.44 39.78 18.16
N GLN A 638 -4.50 40.96 17.55
CA GLN A 638 -5.62 41.89 17.67
C GLN A 638 -6.91 41.29 17.08
N ASN A 639 -6.82 40.67 15.90
CA ASN A 639 -7.94 40.02 15.23
C ASN A 639 -8.47 38.78 15.97
N PHE A 640 -7.57 38.01 16.60
CA PHE A 640 -7.97 36.87 17.45
C PHE A 640 -8.69 37.34 18.72
N LEU A 641 -8.26 38.47 19.30
CA LEU A 641 -8.92 39.10 20.44
C LEU A 641 -10.32 39.64 20.08
N GLU A 642 -10.48 40.27 18.91
CA GLU A 642 -11.79 40.67 18.39
C GLU A 642 -12.69 39.47 18.11
N PHE A 643 -12.14 38.39 17.54
CA PHE A 643 -12.87 37.14 17.32
C PHE A 643 -13.43 36.56 18.63
N CYS A 644 -12.62 36.46 19.68
CA CYS A 644 -13.07 35.97 20.98
C CYS A 644 -14.16 36.84 21.63
N GLN A 645 -14.21 38.14 21.31
CA GLN A 645 -15.25 39.05 21.79
C GLN A 645 -16.56 38.99 20.98
N THR A 646 -16.52 38.38 19.79
CA THR A 646 -17.71 38.17 18.94
C THR A 646 -18.42 36.83 19.16
N VAL A 647 -17.80 35.91 19.90
CA VAL A 647 -18.44 34.65 20.32
C VAL A 647 -19.37 34.95 21.49
N SER A 648 -20.67 34.76 21.31
CA SER A 648 -21.69 34.89 22.37
C SER A 648 -21.32 34.01 23.57
N GLU A 649 -21.38 34.57 24.78
CA GLU A 649 -21.21 33.79 26.04
C GLU A 649 -22.30 32.73 26.23
N ASP A 650 -23.42 32.86 25.51
CA ASP A 650 -24.50 31.88 25.53
C ASP A 650 -24.26 30.73 24.52
N LEU A 651 -23.61 29.67 25.03
CA LEU A 651 -23.38 28.41 24.34
C LEU A 651 -24.55 27.42 24.46
N SER A 652 -25.74 27.85 24.90
CA SER A 652 -26.90 26.98 25.11
C SER A 652 -27.43 26.27 23.84
N GLY A 653 -26.99 26.70 22.66
CA GLY A 653 -27.28 26.05 21.37
C GLY A 653 -26.20 25.08 20.88
N HIS A 654 -25.10 24.89 21.61
CA HIS A 654 -24.03 23.97 21.20
C HIS A 654 -24.31 22.55 21.74
N ASP A 655 -24.75 21.69 20.84
CA ASP A 655 -25.06 20.29 21.15
C ASP A 655 -23.77 19.44 21.20
N GLU A 656 -23.22 19.29 22.40
CA GLU A 656 -22.10 18.39 22.72
C GLU A 656 -22.39 16.90 22.41
N SER A 657 -23.66 16.53 22.18
CA SER A 657 -24.03 15.12 21.97
C SER A 657 -23.77 14.59 20.55
N SER A 658 -23.41 15.45 19.60
CA SER A 658 -23.18 15.01 18.20
C SER A 658 -21.79 14.37 17.96
N ALA A 659 -20.88 14.40 18.95
CA ALA A 659 -19.55 13.80 18.85
C ALA A 659 -19.34 12.52 19.69
N SER A 660 -20.22 12.20 20.64
CA SER A 660 -20.02 11.10 21.61
C SER A 660 -20.74 9.77 21.27
N SER A 661 -21.55 9.72 20.21
CA SER A 661 -22.41 8.56 19.94
C SER A 661 -21.74 7.38 19.21
N GLU A 662 -20.46 7.48 18.84
CA GLU A 662 -19.78 6.41 18.11
C GLU A 662 -19.23 5.34 19.07
N LYS A 663 -19.93 4.20 19.16
CA LYS A 663 -19.48 3.04 19.93
C LYS A 663 -18.15 2.50 19.38
N LYS A 664 -17.17 2.34 20.27
CA LYS A 664 -15.81 1.88 19.96
C LYS A 664 -15.42 0.72 20.87
N GLN A 665 -14.35 0.03 20.51
CA GLN A 665 -13.78 -1.01 21.36
C GLN A 665 -12.73 -0.40 22.29
N TYR A 666 -12.67 -0.91 23.53
CA TYR A 666 -11.73 -0.45 24.55
C TYR A 666 -11.08 -1.65 25.25
N LEU A 667 -9.76 -1.61 25.42
CA LEU A 667 -8.99 -2.57 26.20
C LEU A 667 -8.80 -2.03 27.62
N LEU A 668 -9.27 -2.80 28.59
CA LEU A 668 -9.01 -2.63 30.01
C LEU A 668 -7.77 -3.45 30.39
N ILE A 669 -6.79 -2.80 31.01
CA ILE A 669 -5.69 -3.47 31.72
C ILE A 669 -5.77 -3.01 33.18
N ALA A 670 -6.09 -3.93 34.09
CA ALA A 670 -6.24 -3.65 35.50
C ALA A 670 -5.29 -4.50 36.34
N HIS A 671 -4.41 -3.87 37.11
CA HIS A 671 -3.49 -4.54 38.02
C HIS A 671 -4.10 -4.67 39.41
N ASP A 672 -3.94 -5.84 40.01
CA ASP A 672 -4.38 -6.08 41.38
C ASP A 672 -3.49 -5.32 42.37
N TYR A 673 -4.03 -5.02 43.55
CA TYR A 673 -3.21 -4.58 44.68
C TYR A 673 -2.13 -5.61 45.02
N THR A 674 -0.98 -5.14 45.50
CA THR A 674 0.17 -6.01 45.81
C THR A 674 0.26 -6.46 47.28
N ASP A 675 -0.69 -6.07 48.15
CA ASP A 675 -0.71 -6.49 49.55
C ASP A 675 -1.14 -7.96 49.73
N GLU A 676 -0.80 -8.55 50.88
CA GLU A 676 -1.03 -9.98 51.17
C GLU A 676 -2.52 -10.38 51.15
N ASP A 677 -3.43 -9.44 51.36
CA ASP A 677 -4.87 -9.69 51.41
C ASP A 677 -5.58 -9.51 50.04
N ALA A 678 -4.86 -9.03 49.01
CA ALA A 678 -5.42 -8.80 47.68
C ALA A 678 -6.07 -10.05 47.07
N LEU A 679 -5.46 -11.24 47.28
CA LEU A 679 -6.01 -12.51 46.81
C LEU A 679 -7.34 -12.87 47.49
N ASN A 680 -7.44 -12.64 48.80
CA ASN A 680 -8.66 -12.92 49.56
C ASN A 680 -9.80 -12.00 49.10
N ARG A 681 -9.52 -10.70 48.92
CA ARG A 681 -10.49 -9.75 48.37
C ARG A 681 -10.95 -10.17 46.99
N ARG A 682 -10.02 -10.57 46.11
CA ARG A 682 -10.35 -11.06 44.77
C ARG A 682 -11.29 -12.27 44.81
N LEU A 683 -10.99 -13.25 45.66
CA LEU A 683 -11.80 -14.47 45.80
C LEU A 683 -13.19 -14.17 46.38
N ALA A 684 -13.30 -13.26 47.34
CA ALA A 684 -14.56 -12.90 48.00
C ALA A 684 -15.58 -12.29 47.03
N VAL A 685 -15.15 -11.42 46.11
CA VAL A 685 -16.05 -10.75 45.15
C VAL A 685 -16.03 -11.36 43.74
N ARG A 686 -15.26 -12.44 43.52
CA ARG A 686 -15.08 -13.08 42.20
C ARG A 686 -16.39 -13.54 41.59
N GLN A 687 -17.25 -14.17 42.39
CA GLN A 687 -18.48 -14.75 41.87
C GLN A 687 -19.43 -13.66 41.35
N GLU A 688 -19.53 -12.53 42.06
CA GLU A 688 -20.33 -11.39 41.64
C GLU A 688 -19.73 -10.68 40.40
N HIS A 689 -18.40 -10.50 40.36
CA HIS A 689 -17.71 -9.94 39.20
C HIS A 689 -17.98 -10.76 37.93
N LEU A 690 -17.83 -12.09 38.01
CA LEU A 690 -18.06 -12.99 36.88
C LEU A 690 -19.53 -13.00 36.44
N ALA A 691 -20.49 -12.89 37.37
CA ALA A 691 -21.90 -12.78 37.04
C ALA A 691 -22.20 -11.50 36.23
N LYS A 692 -21.69 -10.34 36.68
CA LYS A 692 -21.86 -9.07 35.96
C LYS A 692 -21.08 -9.02 34.64
N ALA A 693 -19.96 -9.73 34.54
CA ALA A 693 -19.21 -9.87 33.30
C ALA A 693 -19.95 -10.76 32.29
N ALA A 694 -20.63 -11.81 32.75
CA ALA A 694 -21.46 -12.66 31.91
C ALA A 694 -22.68 -11.90 31.36
N GLU A 695 -23.32 -11.06 32.18
CA GLU A 695 -24.40 -10.15 31.76
C GLU A 695 -23.90 -9.14 30.71
N GLY A 696 -22.78 -8.44 30.99
CA GLY A 696 -22.20 -7.51 30.02
C GLY A 696 -21.75 -8.17 28.71
N LYS A 697 -21.38 -9.46 28.74
CA LYS A 697 -21.10 -10.24 27.52
C LYS A 697 -22.38 -10.59 26.75
N LYS A 698 -23.46 -10.90 27.44
CA LYS A 698 -24.77 -11.16 26.84
C LYS A 698 -25.33 -9.92 26.13
N ASP A 699 -25.12 -8.75 26.73
CA ASP A 699 -25.62 -7.47 26.22
C ASP A 699 -24.68 -6.83 25.18
N GLY A 700 -23.58 -7.51 24.82
CA GLY A 700 -22.63 -7.05 23.81
C GLY A 700 -21.67 -5.95 24.25
N LEU A 701 -21.73 -5.53 25.51
CA LEU A 701 -20.84 -4.52 26.10
C LEU A 701 -19.43 -5.08 26.39
N ILE A 702 -19.30 -6.38 26.67
CA ILE A 702 -18.01 -7.07 26.90
C ILE A 702 -17.79 -8.11 25.81
N ILE A 703 -16.70 -7.97 25.06
CA ILE A 703 -16.30 -8.92 24.02
C ILE A 703 -15.56 -10.12 24.64
N SER A 704 -14.57 -9.85 25.49
CA SER A 704 -13.72 -10.88 26.09
C SER A 704 -13.10 -10.41 27.42
N GLY A 705 -12.70 -11.35 28.27
CA GLY A 705 -12.05 -11.07 29.55
C GLY A 705 -11.14 -12.21 29.99
N GLY A 706 -10.03 -11.88 30.64
CA GLY A 706 -9.00 -12.81 31.06
C GLY A 706 -8.24 -12.34 32.30
N VAL A 707 -7.49 -13.27 32.91
CA VAL A 707 -6.64 -13.02 34.08
C VAL A 707 -5.20 -12.81 33.62
N MET A 708 -4.52 -11.84 34.21
CA MET A 708 -3.09 -11.64 34.01
C MET A 708 -2.30 -12.39 35.08
N PHE A 709 -1.20 -13.04 34.67
CA PHE A 709 -0.29 -13.78 35.56
C PHE A 709 1.10 -13.12 35.58
N ASP A 710 1.80 -13.21 36.71
CA ASP A 710 3.15 -12.64 36.87
C ASP A 710 4.19 -13.28 35.93
N SER A 711 4.05 -14.58 35.68
CA SER A 711 4.97 -15.42 34.94
C SER A 711 4.30 -16.75 34.58
N HIS A 712 4.80 -17.42 33.55
CA HIS A 712 4.33 -18.76 33.18
C HIS A 712 4.65 -19.85 34.23
N ALA A 713 5.65 -19.62 35.08
CA ALA A 713 6.12 -20.61 36.05
C ALA A 713 5.33 -20.58 37.37
N ASN A 714 5.00 -19.39 37.89
CA ASN A 714 4.38 -19.25 39.20
C ASN A 714 2.86 -19.14 39.14
N GLN A 715 2.29 -18.81 37.97
CA GLN A 715 0.84 -18.60 37.76
C GLN A 715 0.17 -17.74 38.85
N LYS A 716 0.90 -16.78 39.43
CA LYS A 716 0.33 -15.87 40.43
C LYS A 716 -0.53 -14.86 39.68
N MET A 717 -1.81 -14.75 40.05
CA MET A 717 -2.70 -13.75 39.47
C MET A 717 -2.24 -12.35 39.89
N VAL A 718 -2.05 -11.46 38.91
CA VAL A 718 -1.59 -10.08 39.12
C VAL A 718 -2.52 -9.01 38.55
N GLY A 719 -3.62 -9.44 37.91
CA GLY A 719 -4.58 -8.50 37.35
C GLY A 719 -5.62 -9.14 36.46
N SER A 720 -6.30 -8.31 35.69
CA SER A 720 -7.32 -8.68 34.71
C SER A 720 -7.15 -7.85 33.43
N SER A 721 -7.47 -8.46 32.29
CA SER A 721 -7.57 -7.78 31.00
C SER A 721 -8.94 -8.01 30.39
N MET A 722 -9.63 -6.98 29.92
CA MET A 722 -10.97 -7.11 29.33
C MET A 722 -11.13 -6.24 28.09
N ILE A 723 -11.99 -6.63 27.16
CA ILE A 723 -12.33 -5.84 25.97
C ILE A 723 -13.80 -5.48 26.02
N PHE A 724 -14.08 -4.18 25.95
CA PHE A 724 -15.42 -3.60 25.95
C PHE A 724 -15.79 -3.06 24.57
N TYR A 725 -17.09 -2.93 24.29
CA TYR A 725 -17.65 -2.26 23.12
C TYR A 725 -18.84 -1.37 23.51
N GLY A 726 -18.66 -0.05 23.40
CA GLY A 726 -19.64 0.94 23.86
C GLY A 726 -19.14 2.36 23.63
N THR A 727 -19.87 3.36 24.13
CA THR A 727 -19.32 4.72 24.24
C THR A 727 -18.27 4.78 25.36
N GLU A 728 -17.41 5.80 25.36
CA GLU A 728 -16.39 5.93 26.42
C GLU A 728 -17.04 6.06 27.81
N GLU A 729 -18.16 6.77 27.88
CA GLU A 729 -18.94 6.99 29.10
C GLU A 729 -19.54 5.67 29.61
N GLU A 730 -20.20 4.90 28.73
CA GLU A 730 -20.78 3.59 29.06
C GLU A 730 -19.71 2.64 29.65
N VAL A 731 -18.51 2.62 29.04
CA VAL A 731 -17.41 1.74 29.46
C VAL A 731 -16.80 2.19 30.78
N ARG A 732 -16.52 3.48 30.94
CA ARG A 732 -15.98 4.02 32.19
C ARG A 732 -16.94 3.81 33.35
N GLU A 733 -18.23 4.12 33.17
CA GLU A 733 -19.25 3.92 34.20
C GLU A 733 -19.33 2.46 34.63
N ARG A 734 -19.27 1.52 33.68
CA ARG A 734 -19.30 0.08 33.96
C ARG A 734 -18.09 -0.39 34.77
N ILE A 735 -16.90 0.13 34.47
CA ILE A 735 -15.64 -0.23 35.15
C ILE A 735 -15.60 0.35 36.57
N TYR A 736 -15.89 1.65 36.73
CA TYR A 736 -15.84 2.30 38.05
C TYR A 736 -16.90 1.74 39.01
N ASN A 737 -18.02 1.22 38.48
CA ASN A 737 -19.03 0.55 39.29
C ASN A 737 -18.77 -0.93 39.57
N ASP A 738 -17.70 -1.51 39.03
CA ASP A 738 -17.38 -2.91 39.18
C ASP A 738 -16.97 -3.25 40.63
N VAL A 739 -17.32 -4.46 41.06
CA VAL A 739 -17.03 -4.96 42.41
C VAL A 739 -15.54 -5.18 42.65
N TYR A 740 -14.74 -5.38 41.60
CA TYR A 740 -13.29 -5.44 41.73
C TYR A 740 -12.66 -4.06 42.00
N VAL A 741 -13.30 -2.97 41.55
CA VAL A 741 -12.88 -1.61 41.93
C VAL A 741 -13.36 -1.29 43.35
N LYS A 742 -14.65 -1.51 43.63
CA LYS A 742 -15.25 -1.22 44.94
C LYS A 742 -14.67 -2.07 46.08
N GLY A 743 -14.33 -3.32 45.78
CA GLY A 743 -13.70 -4.27 46.70
C GLY A 743 -12.19 -4.10 46.86
N LYS A 744 -11.59 -3.03 46.30
CA LYS A 744 -10.13 -2.79 46.31
C LYS A 744 -9.34 -4.02 45.86
N VAL A 745 -9.79 -4.64 44.76
CA VAL A 745 -9.06 -5.72 44.08
C VAL A 745 -8.16 -5.10 43.01
N TRP A 746 -8.67 -4.20 42.17
CA TRP A 746 -7.88 -3.45 41.19
C TRP A 746 -7.36 -2.13 41.77
N GLU A 747 -6.05 -1.92 41.66
CA GLU A 747 -5.36 -0.70 42.10
C GLU A 747 -5.15 0.28 40.95
N LYS A 748 -4.55 -0.20 39.86
CA LYS A 748 -4.26 0.59 38.67
C LYS A 748 -5.08 0.10 37.50
N ILE A 749 -5.79 1.01 36.84
CA ILE A 749 -6.73 0.72 35.77
C ILE A 749 -6.41 1.61 34.58
N ASP A 750 -6.02 1.01 33.45
CA ASP A 750 -5.77 1.68 32.19
C ASP A 750 -6.88 1.29 31.18
N ILE A 751 -7.57 2.29 30.62
CA ILE A 751 -8.61 2.13 29.60
C ILE A 751 -8.07 2.69 28.29
N ILE A 752 -7.88 1.84 27.30
CA ILE A 752 -7.17 2.17 26.06
C ILE A 752 -8.10 1.94 24.87
N PRO A 753 -8.30 2.91 23.96
CA PRO A 753 -8.99 2.68 22.70
C PRO A 753 -8.34 1.50 21.95
N TYR A 754 -9.12 0.50 21.62
CA TYR A 754 -8.63 -0.77 21.09
C TYR A 754 -9.44 -1.16 19.84
N LYS A 755 -8.86 -1.98 18.96
CA LYS A 755 -9.60 -2.58 17.84
C LYS A 755 -9.12 -4.00 17.65
N LEU A 756 -10.01 -4.95 17.93
CA LEU A 756 -9.76 -6.36 17.73
C LEU A 756 -9.58 -6.60 16.22
N ALA A 757 -8.40 -7.08 15.83
CA ALA A 757 -8.16 -7.45 14.44
C ALA A 757 -9.05 -8.66 14.08
N PRO A 758 -9.69 -8.67 12.90
CA PRO A 758 -10.35 -9.87 12.40
C PRO A 758 -9.28 -10.89 12.07
N LEU A 759 -9.04 -11.83 13.00
CA LEU A 759 -8.18 -12.98 12.77
C LEU A 759 -9.00 -14.04 12.02
N PRO A 760 -8.45 -14.69 10.97
CA PRO A 760 -9.15 -15.69 10.16
C PRO A 760 -9.51 -16.97 10.92
#